data_AF-W2FLH9-F1
#
_entry.id   AF-W2FLH9-F1
#
_cell.length_a   1.000
_cell.length_b   1.000
_cell.length_c   1.000
_cell.angle_alpha   90.00
_cell.angle_beta   90.00
_cell.angle_gamma   90.00
#
_symmetry.space_group_name_H-M   'P 1'
#
loop_
_entity.id
_entity.type
_entity.pdbx_description
1 polymer ?
#
loop_
_entity_poly.entity_id
_entity_poly.type
_entity_poly.pdbx_seq_one_letter_code
_entity_poly.pdbx_strand_id
1 'polypeptide(L)'
;MLLSKGGIHGAGYLQVCEECNGSLIKMTIPKFSIKNGFYVGTLPTRFVDMTLPERFMTQTVSIVAVTRVMRGGAHRAIRSHCLAFDSTPGPPATLLPIPVANITCYRVVLAGPFTTEQQACVRQMHRVRRQVVDDVLGFYQQHNVFYEHVDIDFSGATNDIIADNFIVEDADANVEATEIDADHGRVGNVSENDVSARETDFVERRVVFISNDREVSAQGASVAAEHPTLTTSQPQFLVRHSSQFAHHDNALFARMFPHLFPYGRGHPGEHRHVPVSVEACIRHYSMLSSRRFAEDELFTLASFDYLSVQKMYTHVALKCRRDPAVFERYSDITEEALMQALTEKEMQRQGRTTHARGHGSSTTDFLRTVELSGSAMWGSDGERAQCRRRAFAYQARFGLPALFVTLTPNVAESFVMAQYCGITSVDTLFDAALSEPPGRSALHSASMRNDVASARLFVRNVDAFIEHVLGIPVNRMKMKPFDGLFGDVKAYFGMVETQGGGTLHAHFLIWLADVPPNTNAFDQTLAVHGEQYFRDIEAFADSIVTTSMPLCIKESSCVFCGHSYADLQELPIPTEAYEDPQKIYREHSRHCGEPMLVKCSGCATALSSQHVIRRLLLDHRPASWPPPMRPYSFSELAAAVRMETPCRGSAAAAKSAVYRRDLQFFEVQKDTDGDGTNDDTDTYGKFLRGLNRAPSRRERRVDDAFQGDPVGRALVLLPPSVDDERLATRALAFAVSLLVFMLNLHWWSHVGSCFKKSRSALSGRCRYGYPRPRAERTCCSSDGVTLARRAPFEYVNGFNNEMMLAFKSNHDIQVMIGGLNALMRIYYATKYVTKMQEHVDSITAVALAAFQRRRLREARNEDTTAVERTATGRKRVSSLLFAITNRREIAGPLAALY
;
A
#
# COMPACT_ATOMS: atom_id res chain seq x y z
N MET A 1 36.84 -6.33 -6.60
CA MET A 1 35.39 -6.54 -6.45
C MET A 1 35.21 -7.57 -5.37
N LEU A 2 34.47 -7.29 -4.30
CA LEU A 2 33.93 -8.38 -3.49
C LEU A 2 32.64 -8.78 -4.18
N LEU A 3 32.72 -9.84 -4.98
CA LEU A 3 31.54 -10.49 -5.52
C LEU A 3 30.86 -11.24 -4.37
N SER A 4 29.53 -11.31 -4.41
CA SER A 4 28.80 -12.23 -3.55
C SER A 4 29.41 -13.64 -3.70
N LYS A 5 29.50 -14.42 -2.61
CA LYS A 5 29.97 -15.82 -2.68
C LYS A 5 29.20 -16.65 -3.72
N GLY A 6 27.93 -16.31 -3.99
CA GLY A 6 27.12 -16.96 -5.01
C GLY A 6 27.43 -16.53 -6.45
N GLY A 7 28.15 -15.41 -6.65
CA GLY A 7 28.56 -14.92 -7.97
C GLY A 7 29.92 -15.44 -8.45
N ILE A 8 30.60 -16.27 -7.65
CA ILE A 8 31.88 -16.89 -7.99
C ILE A 8 31.63 -18.39 -8.17
N HIS A 9 31.65 -18.85 -9.43
CA HIS A 9 31.47 -20.27 -9.70
C HIS A 9 32.79 -21.02 -9.54
N GLY A 10 32.75 -22.24 -9.01
CA GLY A 10 33.94 -23.11 -8.87
C GLY A 10 34.64 -23.44 -10.20
N ALA A 11 33.97 -23.19 -11.33
CA ALA A 11 34.49 -23.34 -12.69
C ALA A 11 35.26 -22.11 -13.22
N GLY A 12 35.46 -21.07 -12.40
CA GLY A 12 36.33 -19.94 -12.73
C GLY A 12 35.67 -18.76 -13.47
N TYR A 13 34.36 -18.75 -13.67
CA TYR A 13 33.63 -17.60 -14.22
C TYR A 13 32.82 -16.85 -13.15
N LEU A 14 32.58 -15.56 -13.43
CA LEU A 14 31.90 -14.63 -12.54
C LEU A 14 30.49 -14.35 -13.05
N GLN A 15 29.50 -14.42 -12.16
CA GLN A 15 28.14 -14.01 -12.46
C GLN A 15 27.94 -12.58 -11.94
N VAL A 16 27.75 -11.65 -12.87
CA VAL A 16 27.52 -10.22 -12.61
C VAL A 16 26.26 -9.77 -13.33
N CYS A 17 25.53 -8.79 -12.78
CA CYS A 17 24.37 -8.23 -13.48
C CYS A 17 24.81 -7.51 -14.76
N GLU A 18 23.88 -7.30 -15.70
CA GLU A 18 24.16 -6.66 -16.99
C GLU A 18 24.78 -5.26 -16.85
N GLU A 19 24.34 -4.46 -15.88
CA GLU A 19 24.91 -3.13 -15.62
C GLU A 19 26.38 -3.20 -15.17
N CYS A 20 26.70 -4.16 -14.29
CA CYS A 20 28.06 -4.39 -13.83
C CYS A 20 28.92 -4.94 -14.97
N ASN A 21 28.40 -5.88 -15.76
CA ASN A 21 29.06 -6.43 -16.94
C ASN A 21 29.37 -5.33 -17.96
N GLY A 22 28.40 -4.46 -18.26
CA GLY A 22 28.56 -3.34 -19.18
C GLY A 22 29.63 -2.34 -18.72
N SER A 23 29.76 -2.12 -17.42
CA SER A 23 30.83 -1.28 -16.84
C SER A 23 32.20 -1.99 -16.94
N LEU A 24 32.24 -3.29 -16.60
CA LEU A 24 33.44 -4.12 -16.64
C LEU A 24 34.04 -4.25 -18.03
N ILE A 25 33.20 -4.50 -19.05
CA ILE A 25 33.62 -4.58 -20.46
C ILE A 25 34.24 -3.26 -20.91
N LYS A 26 33.69 -2.13 -20.45
CA LYS A 26 34.22 -0.78 -20.71
C LYS A 26 35.43 -0.42 -19.83
N MET A 27 35.90 -1.34 -18.99
CA MET A 27 36.95 -1.12 -18.00
C MET A 27 36.67 0.05 -17.04
N THR A 28 35.40 0.34 -16.75
CA THR A 28 34.98 1.37 -15.80
C THR A 28 34.55 0.77 -14.46
N ILE A 29 34.54 1.59 -13.41
CA ILE A 29 34.09 1.16 -12.08
C ILE A 29 32.56 1.03 -12.09
N PRO A 30 31.98 -0.14 -11.74
CA PRO A 30 30.53 -0.26 -11.67
C PRO A 30 29.95 0.67 -10.60
N LYS A 31 28.82 1.30 -10.95
CA LYS A 31 28.18 2.38 -10.17
C LYS A 31 27.96 2.04 -8.69
N PHE A 32 27.42 0.86 -8.40
CA PHE A 32 27.09 0.42 -7.03
C PHE A 32 28.11 -0.56 -6.44
N SER A 33 29.36 -0.54 -6.94
CA SER A 33 30.39 -1.44 -6.46
C SER A 33 31.01 -0.97 -5.15
N ILE A 34 31.52 -1.90 -4.35
CA ILE A 34 32.36 -1.61 -3.17
C ILE A 34 33.56 -0.73 -3.55
N LYS A 35 34.15 -0.93 -4.75
CA LYS A 35 35.23 -0.09 -5.27
C LYS A 35 34.81 1.38 -5.44
N ASN A 36 33.52 1.64 -5.65
CA ASN A 36 32.94 2.98 -5.71
C ASN A 36 32.42 3.48 -4.35
N GLY A 37 32.89 2.94 -3.22
CA GLY A 37 32.48 3.41 -1.89
C GLY A 37 31.10 2.91 -1.44
N PHE A 38 30.64 1.75 -1.91
CA PHE A 38 29.44 1.07 -1.38
C PHE A 38 29.77 0.02 -0.30
N TYR A 39 30.91 0.16 0.37
CA TYR A 39 31.26 -0.68 1.51
C TYR A 39 30.56 -0.17 2.77
N VAL A 40 29.45 -0.81 3.14
CA VAL A 40 28.71 -0.48 4.36
C VAL A 40 29.11 -1.36 5.55
N GLY A 41 29.51 -2.61 5.29
CA GLY A 41 29.74 -3.62 6.33
C GLY A 41 28.44 -4.11 6.99
N THR A 42 28.56 -4.97 8.00
CA THR A 42 27.43 -5.52 8.78
C THR A 42 27.69 -5.39 10.27
N LEU A 43 26.66 -5.11 11.03
CA LEU A 43 26.72 -5.11 12.48
C LEU A 43 26.93 -6.56 12.97
N PRO A 44 27.73 -6.80 14.03
CA PRO A 44 27.83 -8.13 14.66
C PRO A 44 26.46 -8.73 14.99
N THR A 45 26.33 -10.06 14.84
CA THR A 45 25.04 -10.77 14.99
C THR A 45 24.36 -10.54 16.33
N ARG A 46 25.14 -10.35 17.41
CA ARG A 46 24.66 -10.05 18.76
C ARG A 46 23.93 -8.70 18.93
N PHE A 47 23.97 -7.83 17.91
CA PHE A 47 23.33 -6.51 17.93
C PHE A 47 22.18 -6.40 16.92
N VAL A 48 21.87 -7.47 16.17
CA VAL A 48 20.84 -7.42 15.12
C VAL A 48 19.44 -7.23 15.70
N ASP A 49 19.21 -7.67 16.93
CA ASP A 49 17.93 -7.61 17.64
C ASP A 49 17.80 -6.37 18.56
N MET A 50 18.59 -5.31 18.30
CA MET A 50 18.47 -4.05 19.04
C MET A 50 17.06 -3.45 18.92
N THR A 51 16.48 -3.08 20.06
CA THR A 51 15.17 -2.41 20.14
C THR A 51 15.27 -0.96 19.67
N LEU A 52 14.16 -0.36 19.23
CA LEU A 52 14.15 1.06 18.85
C LEU A 52 14.67 1.98 19.96
N PRO A 53 14.26 1.84 21.23
CA PRO A 53 14.86 2.57 22.34
C PRO A 53 16.39 2.46 22.42
N GLU A 54 16.94 1.25 22.30
CA GLU A 54 18.39 1.03 22.32
C GLU A 54 19.11 1.75 21.16
N ARG A 55 18.47 1.81 19.98
CA ARG A 55 18.98 2.59 18.83
C ARG A 55 18.94 4.10 19.12
N PHE A 56 17.83 4.62 19.66
CA PHE A 56 17.70 6.03 20.05
C PHE A 56 18.72 6.44 21.11
N MET A 57 19.05 5.56 22.05
CA MET A 57 20.08 5.81 23.07
C MET A 57 21.49 5.91 22.50
N THR A 58 21.75 5.33 21.34
CA THR A 58 23.12 5.12 20.83
C THR A 58 23.41 5.84 19.52
N GLN A 59 22.40 6.36 18.82
CA GLN A 59 22.59 7.13 17.60
C GLN A 59 22.98 8.57 17.88
N THR A 60 23.83 9.13 17.01
CA THR A 60 24.28 10.52 17.16
C THR A 60 23.23 11.53 16.69
N VAL A 61 22.29 11.13 15.84
CA VAL A 61 21.20 12.00 15.37
C VAL A 61 19.89 11.22 15.42
N SER A 62 18.86 11.82 16.00
CA SER A 62 17.51 11.22 16.06
C SER A 62 16.54 11.93 15.12
N ILE A 63 15.53 11.19 14.66
CA ILE A 63 14.32 11.79 14.10
C ILE A 63 13.50 12.49 15.18
N VAL A 64 12.63 13.44 14.80
CA VAL A 64 11.96 14.35 15.75
C VAL A 64 10.99 13.61 16.67
N ALA A 65 10.11 12.76 16.12
CA ALA A 65 9.24 11.95 16.96
C ALA A 65 8.78 10.65 16.28
N VAL A 66 8.55 9.62 17.08
CA VAL A 66 7.98 8.32 16.73
C VAL A 66 6.98 7.94 17.81
N THR A 67 5.75 7.67 17.39
CA THR A 67 4.71 7.14 18.26
C THR A 67 4.28 5.78 17.76
N ARG A 68 4.35 4.75 18.61
CA ARG A 68 3.78 3.43 18.33
C ARG A 68 2.45 3.27 19.05
N VAL A 69 1.35 3.26 18.29
CA VAL A 69 0.04 2.97 18.86
C VAL A 69 -0.19 1.47 18.80
N MET A 70 -0.12 0.82 19.95
CA MET A 70 -0.33 -0.61 20.13
C MET A 70 -1.80 -0.88 20.47
N ARG A 71 -2.35 -1.97 19.94
CA ARG A 71 -3.70 -2.44 20.22
C ARG A 71 -3.68 -3.94 20.48
N GLY A 72 -4.43 -4.39 21.46
CA GLY A 72 -4.52 -5.80 21.86
C GLY A 72 -5.95 -6.20 22.21
N GLY A 73 -6.10 -7.36 22.82
CA GLY A 73 -7.38 -7.88 23.27
C GLY A 73 -7.41 -9.40 23.27
N ALA A 74 -8.26 -9.97 24.12
CA ALA A 74 -8.52 -11.40 24.12
C ALA A 74 -8.97 -11.85 22.71
N HIS A 75 -8.39 -12.95 22.26
CA HIS A 75 -8.60 -13.54 20.94
C HIS A 75 -8.21 -12.65 19.76
N ARG A 76 -7.28 -11.70 19.97
CA ARG A 76 -6.74 -10.83 18.92
C ARG A 76 -5.22 -10.80 18.96
N ALA A 77 -4.58 -10.68 17.80
CA ALA A 77 -3.15 -10.40 17.71
C ALA A 77 -2.84 -8.94 18.11
N ILE A 78 -1.60 -8.68 18.52
CA ILE A 78 -1.12 -7.33 18.80
C ILE A 78 -0.97 -6.58 17.47
N ARG A 79 -1.62 -5.41 17.37
CA ARG A 79 -1.48 -4.50 16.23
C ARG A 79 -0.72 -3.28 16.64
N SER A 80 0.15 -2.80 15.76
CA SER A 80 0.89 -1.56 15.95
C SER A 80 0.70 -0.64 14.76
N HIS A 81 0.57 0.65 15.05
CA HIS A 81 0.78 1.72 14.07
C HIS A 81 2.03 2.48 14.48
N CYS A 82 3.12 2.32 13.74
CA CYS A 82 4.34 3.08 13.88
C CYS A 82 4.23 4.38 13.09
N LEU A 83 4.11 5.49 13.83
CA LEU A 83 3.89 6.83 13.31
C LEU A 83 5.18 7.63 13.46
N ALA A 84 5.88 7.91 12.36
CA ALA A 84 7.06 8.77 12.38
C ALA A 84 6.64 10.21 12.05
N PHE A 85 7.01 11.18 12.87
CA PHE A 85 6.73 12.60 12.70
C PHE A 85 8.04 13.33 12.41
N ASP A 86 8.05 14.12 11.33
CA ASP A 86 9.16 15.00 10.94
C ASP A 86 10.54 14.32 11.04
N SER A 87 11.02 13.77 9.93
CA SER A 87 12.35 13.16 9.91
C SER A 87 13.46 14.20 9.78
N THR A 88 13.18 15.48 10.05
CA THR A 88 14.21 16.51 10.17
C THR A 88 15.21 16.09 11.26
N PRO A 89 16.51 16.11 10.97
CA PRO A 89 17.53 15.69 11.92
C PRO A 89 17.50 16.53 13.19
N GLY A 90 17.37 15.86 14.34
CA GLY A 90 17.65 16.46 15.63
C GLY A 90 19.11 16.92 15.73
N PRO A 91 19.43 17.76 16.74
CA PRO A 91 20.80 18.19 16.95
C PRO A 91 21.70 16.98 17.27
N PRO A 92 22.94 16.93 16.76
CA PRO A 92 23.83 15.83 17.04
C PRO A 92 24.11 15.69 18.54
N ALA A 93 24.04 14.47 19.05
CA ALA A 93 24.42 14.15 20.41
C ALA A 93 25.94 14.31 20.59
N THR A 94 26.32 15.03 21.63
CA THR A 94 27.72 15.17 22.07
C THR A 94 28.07 14.26 23.23
N LEU A 95 27.04 13.74 23.93
CA LEU A 95 27.15 12.81 25.06
C LEU A 95 26.20 11.64 24.84
N LEU A 96 26.72 10.41 24.95
CA LEU A 96 25.97 9.16 24.85
C LEU A 96 26.29 8.22 26.04
N PRO A 97 25.42 7.25 26.37
CA PRO A 97 24.08 7.05 25.84
C PRO A 97 23.12 8.17 26.25
N ILE A 98 22.10 8.44 25.43
CA ILE A 98 21.00 9.33 25.83
C ILE A 98 20.24 8.64 26.97
N PRO A 99 20.09 9.24 28.17
CA PRO A 99 19.29 8.64 29.23
C PRO A 99 17.86 8.38 28.75
N VAL A 100 17.29 7.21 29.10
CA VAL A 100 15.94 6.78 28.67
C VAL A 100 14.89 7.85 28.96
N ALA A 101 14.96 8.51 30.13
CA ALA A 101 14.05 9.59 30.53
C ALA A 101 14.12 10.84 29.63
N ASN A 102 15.23 11.03 28.91
CA ASN A 102 15.47 12.17 28.01
C ASN A 102 15.12 11.86 26.55
N ILE A 103 14.69 10.63 26.24
CA ILE A 103 14.21 10.27 24.90
C ILE A 103 12.77 10.75 24.75
N THR A 104 12.62 12.02 24.38
CA THR A 104 11.31 12.65 24.15
C THR A 104 10.71 12.31 22.79
N CYS A 105 11.55 11.83 21.86
CA CYS A 105 11.18 11.49 20.49
C CYS A 105 10.53 10.11 20.33
N TYR A 106 10.39 9.28 21.37
CA TYR A 106 9.79 7.95 21.25
C TYR A 106 8.69 7.74 22.29
N ARG A 107 7.50 7.32 21.83
CA ARG A 107 6.34 7.05 22.69
C ARG A 107 5.57 5.82 22.23
N VAL A 108 4.94 5.13 23.18
CA VAL A 108 4.14 3.92 22.95
C VAL A 108 2.80 4.13 23.61
N VAL A 109 1.73 4.07 22.83
CA VAL A 109 0.36 4.24 23.33
C VAL A 109 -0.33 2.89 23.32
N LEU A 110 -0.76 2.40 24.48
CA LEU A 110 -1.60 1.21 24.61
C LEU A 110 -3.07 1.64 24.49
N ALA A 111 -3.69 1.33 23.36
CA ALA A 111 -5.11 1.61 23.11
C ALA A 111 -5.92 0.32 23.23
N GLY A 112 -6.62 0.17 24.36
CA GLY A 112 -7.55 -0.94 24.60
C GLY A 112 -7.12 -1.96 25.65
N PRO A 113 -7.98 -2.94 25.94
CA PRO A 113 -7.66 -4.00 26.89
C PRO A 113 -6.61 -4.93 26.28
N PHE A 114 -5.52 -5.17 27.01
CA PHE A 114 -4.49 -6.15 26.65
C PHE A 114 -4.55 -7.34 27.59
N THR A 115 -4.26 -8.54 27.10
CA THR A 115 -4.01 -9.70 27.97
C THR A 115 -2.64 -9.58 28.65
N THR A 116 -2.43 -10.28 29.76
CA THR A 116 -1.13 -10.26 30.47
C THR A 116 0.02 -10.70 29.58
N GLU A 117 -0.21 -11.70 28.71
CA GLU A 117 0.78 -12.16 27.73
C GLU A 117 1.10 -11.08 26.69
N GLN A 118 0.08 -10.35 26.21
CA GLN A 118 0.30 -9.26 25.26
C GLN A 118 1.04 -8.09 25.89
N GLN A 119 0.73 -7.72 27.14
CA GLN A 119 1.46 -6.69 27.87
C GLN A 119 2.94 -7.06 28.05
N ALA A 120 3.22 -8.32 28.38
CA ALA A 120 4.59 -8.82 28.48
C ALA A 120 5.32 -8.75 27.13
N CYS A 121 4.65 -9.11 26.03
CA CYS A 121 5.20 -9.00 24.67
C CYS A 121 5.53 -7.54 24.31
N VAL A 122 4.62 -6.60 24.56
CA VAL A 122 4.86 -5.17 24.29
C VAL A 122 6.01 -4.62 25.13
N ARG A 123 6.06 -4.95 26.42
CA ARG A 123 7.18 -4.54 27.30
C ARG A 123 8.51 -5.11 26.81
N GLN A 124 8.54 -6.36 26.36
CA GLN A 124 9.75 -6.98 25.82
C GLN A 124 10.21 -6.31 24.51
N MET A 125 9.29 -5.90 23.63
CA MET A 125 9.63 -5.18 22.40
C MET A 125 10.28 -3.81 22.64
N HIS A 126 10.10 -3.22 23.82
CA HIS A 126 10.54 -1.85 24.14
C HIS A 126 11.49 -1.81 25.34
N ARG A 127 12.00 -2.98 25.73
CA ARG A 127 13.01 -3.13 26.77
C ARG A 127 14.33 -2.49 26.32
N VAL A 128 15.00 -1.88 27.29
CA VAL A 128 16.37 -1.40 27.14
C VAL A 128 17.29 -2.35 27.91
N ARG A 129 18.19 -3.03 27.19
CA ARG A 129 19.22 -3.88 27.76
C ARG A 129 20.51 -3.08 27.86
N ARG A 130 20.97 -2.83 29.09
CA ARG A 130 22.17 -2.03 29.33
C ARG A 130 23.39 -2.61 28.63
N GLN A 131 23.62 -3.92 28.76
CA GLN A 131 24.78 -4.57 28.16
C GLN A 131 24.84 -4.37 26.64
N VAL A 132 23.69 -4.39 25.95
CA VAL A 132 23.61 -4.17 24.50
C VAL A 132 23.98 -2.74 24.14
N VAL A 133 23.48 -1.76 24.91
CA VAL A 133 23.80 -0.33 24.74
C VAL A 133 25.29 -0.07 24.95
N ASP A 134 25.86 -0.60 26.03
CA ASP A 134 27.27 -0.41 26.37
C ASP A 134 28.18 -1.06 25.32
N ASP A 135 27.88 -2.31 24.93
CA ASP A 135 28.65 -3.06 23.95
C ASP A 135 28.60 -2.44 22.54
N VAL A 136 27.43 -1.92 22.13
CA VAL A 136 27.29 -1.31 20.79
C VAL A 136 27.94 0.08 20.74
N LEU A 137 27.89 0.85 21.82
CA LEU A 137 28.62 2.11 21.93
C LEU A 137 30.13 1.88 21.90
N GLY A 138 30.63 0.88 22.63
CA GLY A 138 32.03 0.47 22.56
C GLY A 138 32.42 0.05 21.14
N PHE A 139 31.55 -0.67 20.42
CA PHE A 139 31.77 -1.00 19.02
C PHE A 139 31.82 0.24 18.12
N TYR A 140 30.87 1.17 18.26
CA TYR A 140 30.84 2.40 17.46
C TYR A 140 32.05 3.29 17.74
N GLN A 141 32.48 3.42 18.99
CA GLN A 141 33.68 4.19 19.34
C GLN A 141 34.94 3.63 18.68
N GLN A 142 35.04 2.30 18.57
CA GLN A 142 36.20 1.63 17.95
C GLN A 142 36.19 1.65 16.43
N HIS A 143 35.00 1.70 15.80
CA HIS A 143 34.86 1.37 14.38
C HIS A 143 34.11 2.41 13.53
N ASN A 144 33.43 3.37 14.15
CA ASN A 144 32.62 4.37 13.46
C ASN A 144 33.19 5.76 13.70
N VAL A 145 33.70 6.37 12.63
CA VAL A 145 34.33 7.71 12.65
C VAL A 145 33.42 8.80 13.24
N PHE A 146 32.10 8.64 13.18
CA PHE A 146 31.17 9.65 13.71
C PHE A 146 31.09 9.70 15.24
N TYR A 147 31.74 8.75 15.94
CA TYR A 147 31.78 8.64 17.40
C TYR A 147 33.12 9.09 18.00
N GLU A 148 34.09 9.52 17.19
CA GLU A 148 35.43 9.93 17.65
C GLU A 148 35.39 11.13 18.62
N HIS A 149 34.40 12.03 18.44
CA HIS A 149 34.23 13.23 19.25
C HIS A 149 32.95 13.21 20.10
N VAL A 150 32.41 12.02 20.37
CA VAL A 150 31.25 11.83 21.22
C VAL A 150 31.73 11.32 22.56
N ASP A 151 31.43 12.05 23.63
CA ASP A 151 31.74 11.59 24.98
C ASP A 151 30.80 10.44 25.32
N ILE A 152 31.37 9.30 25.77
CA ILE A 152 30.59 8.13 26.15
C ILE A 152 30.74 7.93 27.65
N ASP A 153 29.63 8.12 28.37
CA ASP A 153 29.57 7.97 29.82
C ASP A 153 28.85 6.69 30.21
N PHE A 154 29.61 5.67 30.62
CA PHE A 154 29.08 4.39 31.09
C PHE A 154 28.60 4.43 32.57
N SER A 155 28.77 5.57 33.26
CA SER A 155 28.59 5.67 34.72
C SER A 155 27.13 5.90 35.18
N GLY A 156 26.21 6.22 34.27
CA GLY A 156 24.86 6.72 34.62
C GLY A 156 23.65 5.77 34.55
N ALA A 157 23.78 4.50 34.14
CA ALA A 157 22.61 3.65 33.86
C ALA A 157 22.21 2.70 35.03
N THR A 158 20.92 2.59 35.33
CA THR A 158 20.32 1.54 36.16
C THR A 158 20.19 0.21 35.39
N ASN A 159 20.09 -0.93 36.10
CA ASN A 159 19.89 -2.26 35.52
C ASN A 159 18.60 -2.31 34.67
N ASP A 160 18.60 -3.17 33.64
CA ASP A 160 17.50 -3.45 32.68
C ASP A 160 16.19 -2.71 32.98
N ILE A 161 16.01 -1.58 32.29
CA ILE A 161 14.84 -0.73 32.47
C ILE A 161 13.79 -1.17 31.46
N ILE A 162 12.64 -1.63 31.96
CA ILE A 162 11.41 -1.56 31.17
C ILE A 162 11.07 -0.07 31.13
N ALA A 163 11.09 0.52 29.95
CA ALA A 163 10.89 1.95 29.82
C ALA A 163 9.40 2.30 30.00
N ASP A 164 8.90 2.17 31.23
CA ASP A 164 7.53 2.52 31.61
C ASP A 164 7.22 3.98 31.25
N ASN A 165 8.24 4.86 31.25
CA ASN A 165 8.15 6.24 30.78
C ASN A 165 7.74 6.39 29.30
N PHE A 166 7.90 5.34 28.47
CA PHE A 166 7.44 5.36 27.08
C PHE A 166 6.01 4.86 26.91
N ILE A 167 5.47 4.12 27.88
CA ILE A 167 4.17 3.45 27.78
C ILE A 167 3.10 4.36 28.38
N VAL A 168 2.15 4.79 27.55
CA VAL A 168 0.98 5.58 27.95
C VAL A 168 -0.28 4.75 27.71
N GLU A 169 -1.07 4.52 28.76
CA GLU A 169 -2.39 3.90 28.66
C GLU A 169 -3.44 5.00 28.45
N ASP A 170 -4.19 4.92 27.35
CA ASP A 170 -5.23 5.89 27.02
C ASP A 170 -6.54 5.16 26.72
N ALA A 171 -7.53 5.34 27.61
CA ALA A 171 -8.83 4.68 27.52
C ALA A 171 -9.73 5.30 26.42
N ASP A 172 -9.57 6.60 26.13
CA ASP A 172 -10.36 7.34 25.14
C ASP A 172 -9.86 7.06 23.71
N ALA A 173 -8.57 6.72 23.57
CA ALA A 173 -7.98 6.25 22.31
C ALA A 173 -8.69 5.02 21.72
N ASN A 174 -9.46 4.25 22.51
CA ASN A 174 -10.25 3.13 22.02
C ASN A 174 -11.31 3.54 20.99
N VAL A 175 -12.02 4.64 21.24
CA VAL A 175 -13.16 5.06 20.39
C VAL A 175 -12.62 5.55 19.05
N GLU A 176 -11.62 6.43 19.06
CA GLU A 176 -10.95 6.91 17.84
C GLU A 176 -10.27 5.76 17.07
N ALA A 177 -9.68 4.78 17.78
CA ALA A 177 -9.06 3.62 17.16
C ALA A 177 -10.05 2.71 16.42
N THR A 178 -11.27 2.53 16.95
CA THR A 178 -12.32 1.76 16.25
C THR A 178 -12.79 2.45 14.97
N GLU A 179 -12.83 3.78 14.96
CA GLU A 179 -13.13 4.55 13.76
C GLU A 179 -12.01 4.43 12.72
N ILE A 180 -10.74 4.48 13.13
CA ILE A 180 -9.57 4.27 12.26
C ILE A 180 -9.63 2.88 11.58
N ASP A 181 -9.95 1.82 12.33
CA ASP A 181 -10.07 0.47 11.77
C ASP A 181 -11.27 0.32 10.81
N ALA A 182 -12.41 0.97 11.12
CA ALA A 182 -13.57 1.02 10.24
C ALA A 182 -13.29 1.81 8.95
N ASP A 183 -12.54 2.91 9.05
CA ASP A 183 -12.13 3.75 7.93
C ASP A 183 -11.15 3.06 6.98
N HIS A 184 -10.41 2.09 7.51
CA HIS A 184 -9.43 1.26 6.83
C HIS A 184 -10.00 -0.05 6.25
N GLY A 185 -11.28 -0.38 6.50
CA GLY A 185 -11.98 -1.48 5.84
C GLY A 185 -12.53 -1.08 4.46
N ARG A 186 -11.80 -1.38 3.38
CA ARG A 186 -12.36 -1.37 1.99
C ARG A 186 -12.72 -2.78 1.52
N VAL A 187 -13.60 -2.85 0.52
CA VAL A 187 -14.03 -4.10 -0.13
C VAL A 187 -12.80 -4.78 -0.74
N GLY A 188 -12.59 -6.07 -0.45
CA GLY A 188 -11.44 -6.82 -0.96
C GLY A 188 -10.24 -6.91 -0.01
N ASN A 189 -10.13 -6.08 1.04
CA ASN A 189 -9.04 -6.18 2.02
C ASN A 189 -9.13 -7.45 2.88
N VAL A 190 -8.00 -8.10 3.13
CA VAL A 190 -7.87 -9.11 4.19
C VAL A 190 -8.10 -8.38 5.51
N SER A 191 -9.14 -8.75 6.26
CA SER A 191 -9.32 -8.15 7.57
C SER A 191 -8.48 -8.93 8.59
N GLU A 192 -7.71 -8.17 9.35
CA GLU A 192 -6.58 -8.62 10.19
C GLU A 192 -6.99 -9.37 11.47
N ASN A 193 -8.24 -9.80 11.57
CA ASN A 193 -8.75 -10.64 12.65
C ASN A 193 -8.75 -12.10 12.14
N ASP A 194 -7.58 -12.67 11.91
CA ASP A 194 -7.46 -14.08 11.56
C ASP A 194 -7.58 -14.93 12.83
N VAL A 195 -8.50 -15.90 12.83
CA VAL A 195 -8.74 -16.84 13.95
C VAL A 195 -7.53 -17.77 14.17
N SER A 196 -6.60 -17.84 13.20
CA SER A 196 -5.35 -18.60 13.31
C SER A 196 -4.17 -17.83 13.92
N ALA A 197 -4.32 -16.52 14.17
CA ALA A 197 -3.26 -15.72 14.78
C ALA A 197 -3.20 -15.98 16.30
N ARG A 198 -1.99 -16.23 16.82
CA ARG A 198 -1.80 -16.31 18.28
C ARG A 198 -2.03 -14.92 18.88
N GLU A 199 -2.50 -14.85 20.12
CA GLU A 199 -2.70 -13.54 20.80
C GLU A 199 -1.40 -12.72 20.89
N THR A 200 -0.25 -13.40 20.87
CA THR A 200 1.09 -12.82 20.89
C THR A 200 1.66 -12.48 19.50
N ASP A 201 0.95 -12.82 18.40
CA ASP A 201 1.37 -12.42 17.06
C ASP A 201 1.37 -10.89 16.93
N PHE A 202 2.31 -10.36 16.14
CA PHE A 202 2.53 -8.93 15.99
C PHE A 202 2.46 -8.48 14.53
N VAL A 203 1.57 -7.52 14.27
CA VAL A 203 1.39 -6.87 12.96
C VAL A 203 1.59 -5.37 13.12
N GLU A 204 2.58 -4.80 12.44
CA GLU A 204 2.88 -3.36 12.47
C GLU A 204 2.60 -2.70 11.13
N ARG A 205 1.85 -1.61 11.14
CA ARG A 205 1.69 -0.69 10.01
C ARG A 205 2.59 0.52 10.20
N ARG A 206 3.22 0.98 9.13
CA ARG A 206 4.12 2.14 9.17
C ARG A 206 3.50 3.31 8.42
N VAL A 207 3.54 4.48 9.04
CA VAL A 207 2.98 5.72 8.52
C VAL A 207 3.94 6.85 8.84
N VAL A 208 4.20 7.71 7.86
CA VAL A 208 4.92 8.96 8.08
C VAL A 208 3.91 10.10 8.14
N PHE A 209 3.95 10.80 9.26
CA PHE A 209 3.35 12.10 9.42
C PHE A 209 4.35 13.16 9.03
N ILE A 210 3.86 13.91 8.07
CA ILE A 210 4.24 15.25 7.74
C ILE A 210 4.42 16.21 8.95
N SER A 211 4.04 15.97 10.21
CA SER A 211 3.67 17.09 11.14
C SER A 211 4.84 17.68 11.95
N ASN A 212 4.81 19.01 12.18
CA ASN A 212 5.71 19.72 13.11
C ASN A 212 5.02 20.17 14.41
N ASP A 213 3.71 19.94 14.58
CA ASP A 213 2.97 20.50 15.72
C ASP A 213 1.89 19.52 16.22
N ARG A 214 2.29 18.32 16.64
CA ARG A 214 1.58 17.65 17.74
C ARG A 214 2.51 17.64 18.95
N GLU A 215 2.45 18.71 19.75
CA GLU A 215 2.22 18.41 21.15
C GLU A 215 0.97 17.54 21.17
N VAL A 216 1.15 16.24 21.36
CA VAL A 216 0.06 15.39 21.79
C VAL A 216 -0.35 15.98 23.14
N SER A 217 -1.32 16.89 23.09
CA SER A 217 -1.99 17.43 24.26
C SER A 217 -2.79 16.28 24.86
N ALA A 218 -2.12 15.44 25.65
CA ALA A 218 -2.73 15.05 26.90
C ALA A 218 -2.80 16.35 27.71
N GLN A 219 -3.99 16.94 27.81
CA GLN A 219 -4.24 17.92 28.86
C GLN A 219 -3.83 17.26 30.19
N GLY A 220 -2.68 17.66 30.73
CA GLY A 220 -2.11 17.00 31.90
C GLY A 220 -0.61 17.16 32.14
N ALA A 221 0.18 17.72 31.22
CA ALA A 221 1.56 18.11 31.53
C ALA A 221 1.59 19.55 32.05
N SER A 222 1.28 19.70 33.34
CA SER A 222 1.51 20.92 34.10
C SER A 222 2.91 21.45 33.79
N VAL A 223 2.93 22.67 33.24
CA VAL A 223 4.09 23.57 33.28
C VAL A 223 4.63 23.57 34.70
N ALA A 224 5.94 23.36 34.81
CA ALA A 224 6.82 23.69 35.92
C ALA A 224 6.13 24.43 37.09
N ALA A 225 5.74 23.68 38.11
CA ALA A 225 5.61 24.20 39.46
C ALA A 225 6.86 23.77 40.22
N GLU A 226 7.68 24.76 40.59
CA GLU A 226 8.72 24.61 41.59
C GLU A 226 8.11 24.09 42.89
N HIS A 227 8.48 22.88 43.31
CA HIS A 227 8.48 22.52 44.71
C HIS A 227 9.77 21.78 45.09
N PRO A 228 10.53 22.30 46.05
CA PRO A 228 11.75 21.66 46.54
C PRO A 228 11.39 20.63 47.60
N THR A 229 11.88 19.38 47.47
CA THR A 229 12.39 18.59 48.62
C THR A 229 12.96 17.23 48.21
N LEU A 230 14.10 16.90 48.86
CA LEU A 230 14.68 15.58 49.13
C LEU A 230 15.57 14.90 48.06
N THR A 231 16.80 15.41 47.99
CA THR A 231 18.07 14.65 48.13
C THR A 231 18.19 13.26 47.49
N THR A 232 18.81 13.22 46.30
CA THR A 232 20.01 12.41 46.03
C THR A 232 20.75 13.09 44.86
N SER A 233 22.02 13.43 45.05
CA SER A 233 22.81 14.20 44.09
C SER A 233 23.13 13.35 42.85
N GLN A 234 22.21 13.29 41.88
CA GLN A 234 22.60 12.94 40.52
C GLN A 234 23.19 14.21 39.84
N PRO A 235 24.34 14.12 39.17
CA PRO A 235 24.84 15.22 38.36
C PRO A 235 23.79 15.56 37.29
N GLN A 236 23.18 16.73 37.41
CA GLN A 236 22.29 17.27 36.38
C GLN A 236 23.16 17.73 35.21
N PHE A 237 23.35 16.84 34.23
CA PHE A 237 23.88 17.25 32.94
C PHE A 237 22.83 18.12 32.25
N LEU A 238 23.14 19.40 32.09
CA LEU A 238 22.36 20.29 31.24
C LEU A 238 22.61 19.87 29.77
N VAL A 239 21.80 18.94 29.26
CA VAL A 239 21.77 18.62 27.84
C VAL A 239 21.18 19.81 27.10
N ARG A 240 22.04 20.71 26.63
CA ARG A 240 21.64 21.75 25.68
C ARG A 240 21.47 21.10 24.31
N HIS A 241 20.24 20.77 23.95
CA HIS A 241 19.91 20.54 22.54
C HIS A 241 20.30 21.81 21.76
N SER A 242 21.24 21.68 20.82
CA SER A 242 21.56 22.79 19.90
C SER A 242 20.28 23.30 19.27
N SER A 243 20.07 24.61 19.27
CA SER A 243 18.95 25.27 18.56
C SER A 243 19.14 25.25 17.03
N GLN A 244 20.27 24.72 16.56
CA GLN A 244 20.60 24.56 15.15
C GLN A 244 20.34 23.12 14.72
N PHE A 245 19.28 22.92 13.95
CA PHE A 245 19.00 21.68 13.22
C PHE A 245 20.21 21.31 12.34
N ALA A 246 20.52 20.02 12.22
CA ALA A 246 21.62 19.52 11.38
C ALA A 246 21.23 19.57 9.88
N HIS A 247 20.99 20.76 9.34
CA HIS A 247 20.44 20.90 7.99
C HIS A 247 21.45 20.63 6.87
N HIS A 248 22.76 20.53 7.14
CA HIS A 248 23.82 20.44 6.12
C HIS A 248 24.90 19.39 6.42
N ASP A 249 24.53 18.24 6.97
CA ASP A 249 25.47 17.12 7.11
C ASP A 249 25.28 16.07 5.99
N ASN A 250 26.32 15.88 5.16
CA ASN A 250 26.34 14.81 4.14
C ASN A 250 26.37 13.41 4.78
N ALA A 251 26.80 13.29 6.05
CA ALA A 251 26.83 12.06 6.82
C ALA A 251 25.52 11.75 7.56
N LEU A 252 24.46 12.53 7.31
CA LEU A 252 23.21 12.44 8.06
C LEU A 252 22.67 11.01 8.24
N PHE A 253 22.53 10.25 7.16
CA PHE A 253 22.02 8.87 7.22
C PHE A 253 22.91 7.93 8.04
N ALA A 254 24.23 8.12 8.04
CA ALA A 254 25.12 7.31 8.86
C ALA A 254 24.98 7.62 10.35
N ARG A 255 24.72 8.90 10.67
CA ARG A 255 24.49 9.38 12.02
C ARG A 255 23.14 8.97 12.59
N MET A 256 22.11 8.95 11.73
CA MET A 256 20.74 8.53 12.06
C MET A 256 20.59 7.02 12.14
N PHE A 257 21.28 6.27 11.27
CA PHE A 257 21.14 4.82 11.18
C PHE A 257 22.51 4.14 11.33
N PRO A 258 23.22 4.32 12.45
CA PRO A 258 24.53 3.71 12.65
C PRO A 258 24.45 2.17 12.63
N HIS A 259 23.32 1.57 13.00
CA HIS A 259 23.10 0.11 12.88
C HIS A 259 23.04 -0.36 11.41
N LEU A 260 22.58 0.50 10.49
CA LEU A 260 22.60 0.22 9.04
C LEU A 260 23.95 0.59 8.41
N PHE A 261 24.67 1.56 8.97
CA PHE A 261 25.99 2.03 8.55
C PHE A 261 27.03 1.89 9.68
N PRO A 262 27.34 0.66 10.14
CA PRO A 262 28.08 0.39 11.38
C PRO A 262 29.49 0.98 11.44
N TYR A 263 30.12 1.16 10.29
CA TYR A 263 31.49 1.69 10.19
C TYR A 263 31.52 3.17 9.77
N GLY A 264 30.37 3.84 9.68
CA GLY A 264 30.26 5.20 9.15
C GLY A 264 30.63 5.33 7.67
N ARG A 265 30.63 4.22 6.92
CA ARG A 265 30.99 4.15 5.49
C ARG A 265 29.83 3.62 4.66
N GLY A 266 29.89 3.89 3.36
CA GLY A 266 28.88 3.55 2.38
C GLY A 266 27.60 4.37 2.52
N HIS A 267 27.54 5.44 3.30
CA HIS A 267 26.28 6.19 3.43
C HIS A 267 25.96 7.01 2.17
N PRO A 268 24.68 7.37 1.92
CA PRO A 268 24.27 8.07 0.70
C PRO A 268 25.07 9.33 0.37
N GLY A 269 25.48 10.13 1.36
CA GLY A 269 26.26 11.35 1.14
C GLY A 269 27.78 11.19 1.12
N GLU A 270 28.33 9.96 1.13
CA GLU A 270 29.77 9.76 0.96
C GLU A 270 30.23 10.18 -0.44
N HIS A 271 31.38 10.83 -0.54
CA HIS A 271 31.99 11.21 -1.82
C HIS A 271 32.49 9.96 -2.56
N ARG A 272 32.19 9.86 -3.87
CA ARG A 272 32.47 8.67 -4.69
C ARG A 272 33.14 9.04 -6.01
N HIS A 273 33.94 8.12 -6.56
CA HIS A 273 34.60 8.29 -7.85
C HIS A 273 33.61 8.37 -9.01
N VAL A 274 32.62 7.49 -9.02
CA VAL A 274 31.44 7.57 -9.89
C VAL A 274 30.32 8.19 -9.07
N PRO A 275 29.90 9.44 -9.36
CA PRO A 275 28.87 10.10 -8.58
C PRO A 275 27.55 9.32 -8.60
N VAL A 276 26.95 9.19 -7.42
CA VAL A 276 25.62 8.58 -7.25
C VAL A 276 24.79 9.53 -6.41
N SER A 277 23.59 9.87 -6.87
CA SER A 277 22.68 10.72 -6.10
C SER A 277 22.19 9.99 -4.85
N VAL A 278 21.85 10.77 -3.82
CA VAL A 278 21.25 10.24 -2.58
C VAL A 278 20.03 9.37 -2.86
N GLU A 279 19.15 9.82 -3.76
CA GLU A 279 17.98 9.05 -4.23
C GLU A 279 18.37 7.69 -4.83
N ALA A 280 19.39 7.64 -5.70
CA ALA A 280 19.84 6.39 -6.29
C ALA A 280 20.53 5.46 -5.27
N CYS A 281 21.23 6.01 -4.27
CA CYS A 281 21.80 5.24 -3.16
C CYS A 281 20.71 4.59 -2.31
N ILE A 282 19.70 5.37 -1.89
CA ILE A 282 18.56 4.88 -1.09
C ILE A 282 17.83 3.78 -1.86
N ARG A 283 17.49 4.02 -3.14
CA ARG A 283 16.86 3.00 -3.99
C ARG A 283 17.69 1.73 -4.10
N HIS A 284 19.01 1.85 -4.21
CA HIS A 284 19.90 0.69 -4.22
C HIS A 284 19.87 -0.08 -2.89
N TYR A 285 19.96 0.62 -1.76
CA TYR A 285 19.93 0.02 -0.42
C TYR A 285 18.63 -0.71 -0.11
N SER A 286 17.49 -0.10 -0.46
CA SER A 286 16.17 -0.71 -0.31
C SER A 286 16.00 -1.99 -1.15
N MET A 287 16.82 -2.18 -2.19
CA MET A 287 16.74 -3.33 -3.11
C MET A 287 17.82 -4.39 -2.84
N LEU A 288 18.63 -4.24 -1.79
CA LEU A 288 19.66 -5.21 -1.43
C LEU A 288 19.06 -6.52 -0.91
N SER A 289 19.70 -7.64 -1.25
CA SER A 289 19.30 -8.98 -0.79
C SER A 289 19.37 -9.16 0.73
N SER A 290 20.19 -8.38 1.43
CA SER A 290 20.24 -8.39 2.90
C SER A 290 18.96 -7.89 3.53
N ARG A 291 18.15 -7.10 2.82
CA ARG A 291 16.86 -6.50 3.22
C ARG A 291 16.85 -5.64 4.47
N ARG A 292 17.93 -5.60 5.27
CA ARG A 292 18.06 -4.76 6.46
C ARG A 292 17.61 -3.30 6.30
N PHE A 293 17.78 -2.71 5.12
CA PHE A 293 17.33 -1.34 4.84
C PHE A 293 15.82 -1.27 4.53
N ALA A 294 15.30 -2.28 3.82
CA ALA A 294 13.89 -2.40 3.48
C ALA A 294 13.03 -2.78 4.68
N GLU A 295 13.58 -3.58 5.60
CA GLU A 295 12.91 -4.09 6.80
C GLU A 295 13.03 -3.13 8.00
N ASP A 296 14.01 -2.21 7.98
CA ASP A 296 14.16 -1.19 9.02
C ASP A 296 12.90 -0.33 9.16
N GLU A 297 12.52 -0.07 10.40
CA GLU A 297 11.25 0.54 10.76
C GLU A 297 11.11 2.01 10.35
N LEU A 298 12.25 2.71 10.18
CA LEU A 298 12.29 4.16 10.03
C LEU A 298 13.04 4.61 8.77
N PHE A 299 13.96 3.82 8.24
CA PHE A 299 14.84 4.20 7.13
C PHE A 299 14.07 4.66 5.89
N THR A 300 13.05 3.90 5.47
CA THR A 300 12.23 4.23 4.30
C THR A 300 11.42 5.51 4.53
N LEU A 301 10.82 5.67 5.71
CA LEU A 301 10.02 6.85 6.06
C LEU A 301 10.88 8.12 6.12
N ALA A 302 12.03 8.03 6.78
CA ALA A 302 12.98 9.14 6.87
C ALA A 302 13.60 9.50 5.52
N SER A 303 13.87 8.49 4.69
CA SER A 303 14.35 8.69 3.32
C SER A 303 13.32 9.42 2.46
N PHE A 304 12.06 9.01 2.51
CA PHE A 304 10.97 9.64 1.78
C PHE A 304 10.81 11.12 2.17
N ASP A 305 10.78 11.40 3.46
CA ASP A 305 10.61 12.76 3.97
C ASP A 305 11.81 13.65 3.57
N TYR A 306 13.04 13.17 3.79
CA TYR A 306 14.26 13.88 3.39
C TYR A 306 14.27 14.20 1.89
N LEU A 307 13.99 13.21 1.02
CA LEU A 307 13.98 13.40 -0.42
C LEU A 307 12.85 14.34 -0.88
N SER A 308 11.66 14.24 -0.28
CA SER A 308 10.53 15.12 -0.57
C SER A 308 10.86 16.59 -0.26
N VAL A 309 11.42 16.83 0.93
CA VAL A 309 11.85 18.16 1.39
C VAL A 309 12.98 18.71 0.52
N GLN A 310 13.97 17.88 0.15
CA GLN A 310 15.04 18.29 -0.77
C GLN A 310 14.50 18.68 -2.16
N LYS A 311 13.56 17.90 -2.71
CA LYS A 311 12.90 18.21 -4.00
C LYS A 311 12.17 19.54 -3.94
N MET A 312 11.45 19.79 -2.85
CA MET A 312 10.77 21.06 -2.59
C MET A 312 11.75 22.25 -2.57
N TYR A 313 12.79 22.20 -1.72
CA TYR A 313 13.76 23.29 -1.61
C TYR A 313 14.48 23.55 -2.94
N THR A 314 14.86 22.49 -3.65
CA THR A 314 15.50 22.59 -4.97
C THR A 314 14.58 23.26 -5.97
N HIS A 315 13.30 22.87 -6.01
CA HIS A 315 12.31 23.45 -6.91
C HIS A 315 12.08 24.95 -6.65
N VAL A 316 11.95 25.33 -5.37
CA VAL A 316 11.80 26.75 -4.97
C VAL A 316 13.07 27.54 -5.30
N ALA A 317 14.26 26.97 -5.06
CA ALA A 317 15.53 27.60 -5.38
C ALA A 317 15.70 27.83 -6.90
N LEU A 318 15.30 26.86 -7.73
CA LEU A 318 15.33 27.01 -9.19
C LEU A 318 14.37 28.10 -9.67
N LYS A 319 13.15 28.19 -9.11
CA LYS A 319 12.22 29.29 -9.42
C LYS A 319 12.77 30.65 -9.02
N CYS A 320 13.36 30.73 -7.83
CA CYS A 320 13.98 31.95 -7.32
C CYS A 320 15.15 32.41 -8.19
N ARG A 321 15.97 31.48 -8.70
CA ARG A 321 17.04 31.80 -9.65
C ARG A 321 16.52 32.26 -11.01
N ARG A 322 15.37 31.72 -11.46
CA ARG A 322 14.75 32.10 -12.73
C ARG A 322 14.12 33.49 -12.68
N ASP A 323 13.57 33.88 -11.53
CA ASP A 323 12.90 35.17 -11.35
C ASP A 323 13.19 35.77 -9.96
N PRO A 324 14.39 36.32 -9.74
CA PRO A 324 14.79 36.84 -8.42
C PRO A 324 13.95 38.06 -8.00
N ALA A 325 13.55 38.91 -8.95
CA ALA A 325 12.78 40.13 -8.69
C ALA A 325 11.37 39.85 -8.12
N VAL A 326 10.77 38.70 -8.46
CA VAL A 326 9.54 38.24 -7.80
C VAL A 326 9.79 37.86 -6.35
N PHE A 327 10.89 37.16 -6.05
CA PHE A 327 11.21 36.72 -4.69
C PHE A 327 11.66 37.86 -3.78
N GLU A 328 12.33 38.88 -4.31
CA GLU A 328 12.64 40.11 -3.55
C GLU A 328 11.37 40.77 -3.01
N ARG A 329 10.32 40.87 -3.83
CA ARG A 329 9.03 41.45 -3.41
C ARG A 329 8.33 40.65 -2.29
N TYR A 330 8.69 39.38 -2.10
CA TYR A 330 8.16 38.57 -1.01
C TYR A 330 8.78 38.90 0.36
N SER A 331 9.91 39.61 0.39
CA SER A 331 10.48 40.10 1.66
C SER A 331 9.61 41.17 2.33
N ASP A 332 8.72 41.81 1.58
CA ASP A 332 7.95 42.98 2.03
C ASP A 332 6.54 42.61 2.48
N ILE A 333 6.17 41.34 2.37
CA ILE A 333 4.85 40.85 2.78
C ILE A 333 4.69 41.03 4.28
N THR A 334 3.57 41.62 4.70
CA THR A 334 3.17 41.73 6.09
C THR A 334 2.21 40.61 6.47
N GLU A 335 2.04 40.39 7.77
CA GLU A 335 1.14 39.38 8.29
C GLU A 335 -0.33 39.69 7.97
N GLU A 336 -0.71 40.97 8.09
CA GLU A 336 -2.05 41.47 7.79
C GLU A 336 -2.38 41.25 6.31
N ALA A 337 -1.45 41.56 5.41
CA ALA A 337 -1.61 41.33 3.99
C ALA A 337 -1.77 39.83 3.67
N LEU A 338 -1.00 38.96 4.34
CA LEU A 338 -1.10 37.51 4.17
C LEU A 338 -2.43 36.96 4.69
N MET A 339 -2.87 37.41 5.86
CA MET A 339 -4.16 37.04 6.45
C MET A 339 -5.33 37.44 5.56
N GLN A 340 -5.31 38.67 5.02
CA GLN A 340 -6.32 39.12 4.06
C GLN A 340 -6.34 38.24 2.81
N ALA A 341 -5.18 37.98 2.20
CA ALA A 341 -5.08 37.18 0.99
C ALA A 341 -5.52 35.72 1.21
N LEU A 342 -5.21 35.12 2.37
CA LEU A 342 -5.68 33.78 2.74
C LEU A 342 -7.21 33.76 2.95
N THR A 343 -7.75 34.76 3.64
CA THR A 343 -9.19 34.88 3.89
C THR A 343 -9.97 35.05 2.59
N GLU A 344 -9.52 35.93 1.70
CA GLU A 344 -10.10 36.12 0.36
C GLU A 344 -10.08 34.81 -0.44
N LYS A 345 -8.97 34.09 -0.39
CA LYS A 345 -8.83 32.78 -1.05
C LYS A 345 -9.75 31.72 -0.47
N GLU A 346 -9.98 31.73 0.83
CA GLU A 346 -10.92 30.83 1.50
C GLU A 346 -12.36 31.15 1.14
N MET A 347 -12.74 32.44 1.10
CA MET A 347 -14.05 32.87 0.60
C MET A 347 -14.26 32.49 -0.87
N GLN A 348 -13.21 32.59 -1.72
CA GLN A 348 -13.25 32.12 -3.11
C GLN A 348 -13.47 30.60 -3.19
N ARG A 349 -12.76 29.81 -2.37
CA ARG A 349 -12.96 28.35 -2.30
C ARG A 349 -14.38 27.98 -1.88
N GLN A 350 -15.02 28.79 -1.03
CA GLN A 350 -16.41 28.64 -0.63
C GLN A 350 -17.42 29.15 -1.67
N GLY A 351 -16.96 29.72 -2.80
CA GLY A 351 -17.82 30.28 -3.84
C GLY A 351 -18.54 31.57 -3.41
N ARG A 352 -18.05 32.26 -2.37
CA ARG A 352 -18.70 33.43 -1.76
C ARG A 352 -18.27 34.77 -2.38
N THR A 353 -17.34 34.76 -3.33
CA THR A 353 -16.87 35.95 -4.05
C THR A 353 -16.68 35.68 -5.54
N THR A 354 -17.01 36.66 -6.38
CA THR A 354 -16.70 36.66 -7.83
C THR A 354 -15.40 37.44 -8.08
N HIS A 355 -14.68 37.03 -9.13
CA HIS A 355 -13.38 37.60 -9.49
C HIS A 355 -13.46 39.13 -9.70
N ALA A 356 -12.79 39.94 -8.88
CA ALA A 356 -12.36 41.26 -9.33
C ALA A 356 -11.11 41.06 -10.21
N ARG A 357 -11.14 41.51 -11.47
CA ARG A 357 -9.96 41.58 -12.35
C ARG A 357 -9.04 42.73 -11.92
N GLY A 358 -8.54 42.69 -10.68
CA GLY A 358 -7.45 43.54 -10.22
C GLY A 358 -6.09 42.93 -10.56
N HIS A 359 -5.06 43.76 -10.74
CA HIS A 359 -3.68 43.27 -10.75
C HIS A 359 -3.40 42.56 -9.42
N GLY A 360 -2.85 41.34 -9.48
CA GLY A 360 -2.54 40.56 -8.27
C GLY A 360 -1.59 41.32 -7.36
N SER A 361 -1.87 41.35 -6.06
CA SER A 361 -0.94 41.88 -5.07
C SER A 361 0.28 40.95 -4.94
N SER A 362 1.43 41.47 -4.49
CA SER A 362 2.64 40.67 -4.19
C SER A 362 2.32 39.46 -3.31
N THR A 363 1.39 39.60 -2.37
CA THR A 363 0.92 38.54 -1.48
C THR A 363 0.13 37.44 -2.21
N THR A 364 -0.72 37.80 -3.17
CA THR A 364 -1.42 36.80 -3.99
C THR A 364 -0.46 36.01 -4.88
N ASP A 365 0.55 36.68 -5.44
CA ASP A 365 1.62 36.03 -6.21
C ASP A 365 2.47 35.11 -5.33
N PHE A 366 2.76 35.52 -4.09
CA PHE A 366 3.44 34.69 -3.09
C PHE A 366 2.67 33.40 -2.80
N LEU A 367 1.37 33.49 -2.49
CA LEU A 367 0.52 32.32 -2.27
C LEU A 367 0.44 31.42 -3.50
N ARG A 368 0.40 32.02 -4.71
CA ARG A 368 0.43 31.27 -5.97
C ARG A 368 1.75 30.54 -6.16
N THR A 369 2.88 31.18 -5.85
CA THR A 369 4.21 30.56 -5.91
C THR A 369 4.34 29.41 -4.92
N VAL A 370 3.79 29.54 -3.72
CA VAL A 370 3.71 28.45 -2.72
C VAL A 370 2.91 27.27 -3.30
N GLU A 371 1.70 27.49 -3.81
CA GLU A 371 0.87 26.41 -4.37
C GLU A 371 1.52 25.71 -5.58
N LEU A 372 2.08 26.49 -6.50
CA LEU A 372 2.75 25.93 -7.67
C LEU A 372 4.01 25.15 -7.29
N SER A 373 4.70 25.56 -6.23
CA SER A 373 5.91 24.88 -5.76
C SER A 373 5.58 23.63 -4.95
N GLY A 374 4.41 23.56 -4.33
CA GLY A 374 3.92 22.35 -3.68
C GLY A 374 3.75 21.18 -4.64
N SER A 375 3.55 21.40 -5.94
CA SER A 375 3.47 20.31 -6.92
C SER A 375 4.73 19.46 -7.06
N ALA A 376 5.88 19.92 -6.56
CA ALA A 376 7.13 19.15 -6.54
C ALA A 376 7.25 18.22 -5.32
N MET A 377 6.41 18.39 -4.30
CA MET A 377 6.36 17.53 -3.12
C MET A 377 5.53 16.29 -3.42
N TRP A 378 6.07 15.11 -3.13
CA TRP A 378 5.35 13.84 -3.23
C TRP A 378 4.19 13.75 -2.24
N GLY A 379 3.11 13.11 -2.66
CA GLY A 379 1.88 12.95 -1.87
C GLY A 379 1.12 14.25 -1.64
N SER A 380 1.49 15.35 -2.30
CA SER A 380 0.92 16.67 -2.04
C SER A 380 -0.37 16.96 -2.78
N ASP A 381 -1.21 17.85 -2.24
CA ASP A 381 -2.39 18.34 -2.97
C ASP A 381 -2.01 19.14 -4.21
N GLY A 382 -0.80 19.73 -4.22
CA GLY A 382 -0.20 20.37 -5.38
C GLY A 382 0.08 19.35 -6.49
N GLU A 383 0.66 18.20 -6.15
CA GLU A 383 0.92 17.08 -7.05
C GLU A 383 -0.40 16.48 -7.54
N ARG A 384 -1.36 16.20 -6.64
CA ARG A 384 -2.69 15.73 -7.03
C ARG A 384 -3.42 16.70 -7.95
N ALA A 385 -3.32 18.00 -7.70
CA ALA A 385 -3.86 19.02 -8.60
C ALA A 385 -3.13 19.05 -9.95
N GLN A 386 -1.83 18.76 -9.99
CA GLN A 386 -1.09 18.60 -11.25
C GLN A 386 -1.53 17.35 -12.01
N CYS A 387 -1.67 16.21 -11.33
CA CYS A 387 -2.24 14.98 -11.88
C CYS A 387 -3.64 15.23 -12.45
N ARG A 388 -4.48 16.00 -11.75
CA ARG A 388 -5.79 16.43 -12.25
C ARG A 388 -5.71 17.24 -13.54
N ARG A 389 -4.81 18.22 -13.60
CA ARG A 389 -4.58 18.99 -14.84
C ARG A 389 -4.11 18.09 -15.97
N ARG A 390 -3.27 17.09 -15.70
CA ARG A 390 -2.83 16.10 -16.70
C ARG A 390 -4.00 15.23 -17.18
N ALA A 391 -4.83 14.71 -16.28
CA ALA A 391 -6.02 13.93 -16.64
C ALA A 391 -6.97 14.72 -17.54
N PHE A 392 -7.25 15.99 -17.19
CA PHE A 392 -8.06 16.88 -18.04
C PHE A 392 -7.37 17.21 -19.38
N ALA A 393 -6.04 17.34 -19.42
CA ALA A 393 -5.31 17.53 -20.67
C ALA A 393 -5.40 16.30 -21.59
N TYR A 394 -5.38 15.09 -21.02
CA TYR A 394 -5.64 13.86 -21.77
C TYR A 394 -7.05 13.86 -22.33
N GLN A 395 -8.05 14.22 -21.52
CA GLN A 395 -9.43 14.32 -21.97
C GLN A 395 -9.60 15.38 -23.08
N ALA A 396 -8.92 16.53 -22.98
CA ALA A 396 -8.95 17.56 -24.01
C ALA A 396 -8.29 17.11 -25.33
N ARG A 397 -7.26 16.25 -25.25
CA ARG A 397 -6.51 15.76 -26.41
C ARG A 397 -7.14 14.54 -27.09
N PHE A 398 -7.60 13.58 -26.29
CA PHE A 398 -8.07 12.28 -26.75
C PHE A 398 -9.60 12.10 -26.66
N GLY A 399 -10.32 13.09 -26.13
CA GLY A 399 -11.75 13.02 -25.93
C GLY A 399 -12.14 12.28 -24.65
N LEU A 400 -13.32 11.66 -24.65
CA LEU A 400 -13.84 10.91 -23.51
C LEU A 400 -13.11 9.56 -23.35
N PRO A 401 -12.70 9.19 -22.11
CA PRO A 401 -12.17 7.86 -21.84
C PRO A 401 -13.26 6.79 -22.01
N ALA A 402 -12.87 5.63 -22.52
CA ALA A 402 -13.76 4.51 -22.78
C ALA A 402 -13.92 3.59 -21.56
N LEU A 403 -12.86 3.41 -20.76
CA LEU A 403 -12.85 2.52 -19.60
C LEU A 403 -12.32 3.21 -18.35
N PHE A 404 -12.92 2.91 -17.20
CA PHE A 404 -12.38 3.19 -15.88
C PHE A 404 -12.10 1.86 -15.18
N VAL A 405 -10.83 1.61 -14.90
CA VAL A 405 -10.37 0.35 -14.29
C VAL A 405 -9.75 0.64 -12.93
N THR A 406 -10.14 -0.14 -11.93
CA THR A 406 -9.50 -0.12 -10.62
C THR A 406 -8.78 -1.45 -10.38
N LEU A 407 -7.59 -1.41 -9.77
CA LEU A 407 -6.76 -2.60 -9.54
C LEU A 407 -6.13 -2.55 -8.15
N THR A 408 -6.44 -3.53 -7.31
CA THR A 408 -5.77 -3.77 -6.01
C THR A 408 -5.05 -5.11 -6.07
N PRO A 409 -3.73 -5.12 -6.34
CA PRO A 409 -2.93 -6.33 -6.33
C PRO A 409 -2.97 -7.07 -4.99
N ASN A 410 -3.11 -8.41 -5.03
CA ASN A 410 -2.98 -9.23 -3.82
C ASN A 410 -1.49 -9.35 -3.44
N VAL A 411 -1.06 -8.46 -2.55
CA VAL A 411 0.31 -8.47 -2.01
C VAL A 411 0.37 -9.20 -0.67
N ALA A 412 -0.70 -9.16 0.13
CA ALA A 412 -0.70 -9.66 1.51
C ALA A 412 -0.72 -11.19 1.61
N GLU A 413 -1.36 -11.89 0.68
CA GLU A 413 -1.51 -13.35 0.71
C GLU A 413 -0.78 -14.05 -0.45
N SER A 414 0.19 -13.40 -1.09
CA SER A 414 0.90 -13.96 -2.23
C SER A 414 2.22 -14.65 -1.84
N PHE A 415 2.47 -15.81 -2.45
CA PHE A 415 3.77 -16.50 -2.33
C PHE A 415 4.91 -15.68 -2.94
N VAL A 416 4.62 -14.83 -3.94
CA VAL A 416 5.63 -13.91 -4.50
C VAL A 416 6.09 -12.92 -3.46
N MET A 417 5.16 -12.44 -2.62
CA MET A 417 5.51 -11.58 -1.50
C MET A 417 6.34 -12.33 -0.46
N ALA A 418 5.99 -13.58 -0.18
CA ALA A 418 6.76 -14.46 0.69
C ALA A 418 8.21 -14.61 0.20
N GLN A 419 8.42 -14.75 -1.12
CA GLN A 419 9.75 -14.83 -1.74
C GLN A 419 10.50 -13.51 -1.60
N TYR A 420 9.84 -12.36 -1.81
CA TYR A 420 10.47 -11.05 -1.66
C TYR A 420 10.86 -10.78 -0.20
N CYS A 421 10.06 -11.25 0.74
CA CYS A 421 10.33 -11.24 2.17
C CYS A 421 11.15 -12.45 2.63
N GLY A 422 11.64 -13.31 1.72
CA GLY A 422 12.52 -14.46 1.97
C GLY A 422 12.12 -15.30 3.18
N ILE A 423 10.82 -15.53 3.30
CA ILE A 423 10.19 -16.44 4.27
C ILE A 423 9.79 -17.77 3.61
N THR A 424 10.12 -17.94 2.33
CA THR A 424 9.88 -19.16 1.57
C THR A 424 11.02 -20.16 1.78
N SER A 425 10.71 -21.45 1.63
CA SER A 425 11.69 -22.54 1.66
C SER A 425 12.22 -22.90 0.27
N VAL A 426 11.75 -22.23 -0.80
CA VAL A 426 12.11 -22.55 -2.19
C VAL A 426 13.09 -21.56 -2.79
N ASP A 427 14.02 -22.09 -3.60
CA ASP A 427 14.99 -21.29 -4.34
C ASP A 427 14.34 -20.49 -5.49
N THR A 428 13.28 -21.04 -6.09
CA THR A 428 12.60 -20.44 -7.25
C THR A 428 11.09 -20.53 -7.13
N LEU A 429 10.37 -19.56 -7.73
CA LEU A 429 8.91 -19.55 -7.74
C LEU A 429 8.30 -20.72 -8.54
N PHE A 430 9.06 -21.38 -9.40
CA PHE A 430 8.59 -22.58 -10.11
C PHE A 430 8.28 -23.73 -9.16
N ASP A 431 8.90 -23.78 -7.98
CA ASP A 431 8.69 -24.83 -7.00
C ASP A 431 7.68 -24.43 -5.91
N ALA A 432 6.99 -23.30 -6.07
CA ALA A 432 6.07 -22.77 -5.06
C ALA A 432 4.97 -23.78 -4.68
N ALA A 433 4.46 -24.54 -5.65
CA ALA A 433 3.44 -25.57 -5.44
C ALA A 433 3.94 -26.79 -4.65
N LEU A 434 5.26 -26.97 -4.56
CA LEU A 434 5.90 -28.05 -3.82
C LEU A 434 6.30 -27.62 -2.39
N SER A 435 6.22 -26.32 -2.11
CA SER A 435 6.55 -25.73 -0.80
C SER A 435 5.46 -26.00 0.22
N GLU A 436 5.84 -26.14 1.48
CA GLU A 436 4.89 -25.92 2.57
C GLU A 436 4.39 -24.47 2.51
N PRO A 437 3.07 -24.24 2.50
CA PRO A 437 2.52 -22.90 2.38
C PRO A 437 2.75 -22.13 3.69
N PRO A 438 3.41 -20.95 3.65
CA PRO A 438 3.61 -20.14 4.85
C PRO A 438 2.27 -19.79 5.50
N GLY A 439 2.23 -19.75 6.83
CA GLY A 439 1.04 -19.35 7.60
C GLY A 439 0.52 -17.97 7.18
N ARG A 440 -0.81 -17.76 7.23
CA ARG A 440 -1.42 -16.47 6.88
C ARG A 440 -0.88 -15.31 7.72
N SER A 441 -0.83 -15.50 9.03
CA SER A 441 -0.26 -14.53 9.97
C SER A 441 1.18 -14.17 9.59
N ALA A 442 1.99 -15.16 9.20
CA ALA A 442 3.37 -14.93 8.75
C ALA A 442 3.45 -14.15 7.43
N LEU A 443 2.62 -14.48 6.42
CA LEU A 443 2.55 -13.76 5.15
C LEU A 443 2.12 -12.30 5.35
N HIS A 444 1.05 -12.10 6.10
CA HIS A 444 0.52 -10.79 6.40
C HIS A 444 1.52 -9.94 7.21
N SER A 445 2.15 -10.52 8.23
CA SER A 445 3.18 -9.83 9.01
C SER A 445 4.39 -9.47 8.13
N ALA A 446 4.82 -10.38 7.26
CA ALA A 446 5.91 -10.12 6.32
C ALA A 446 5.57 -9.01 5.31
N SER A 447 4.32 -8.95 4.83
CA SER A 447 3.91 -7.90 3.89
C SER A 447 3.86 -6.52 4.52
N MET A 448 3.46 -6.44 5.78
CA MET A 448 3.34 -5.18 6.52
C MET A 448 4.68 -4.68 7.07
N ARG A 449 5.65 -5.57 7.30
CA ARG A 449 7.01 -5.20 7.76
C ARG A 449 7.96 -4.76 6.63
N ASN A 450 7.61 -5.03 5.38
CA ASN A 450 8.48 -4.73 4.23
C ASN A 450 7.73 -3.92 3.16
N ASP A 451 7.62 -2.62 3.42
CA ASP A 451 6.97 -1.64 2.55
C ASP A 451 7.58 -1.63 1.14
N VAL A 452 8.91 -1.83 1.04
CA VAL A 452 9.64 -1.85 -0.23
C VAL A 452 9.27 -3.06 -1.06
N ALA A 453 9.21 -4.25 -0.45
CA ALA A 453 8.76 -5.45 -1.14
C ALA A 453 7.31 -5.30 -1.62
N SER A 454 6.45 -4.68 -0.80
CA SER A 454 5.06 -4.40 -1.14
C SER A 454 4.95 -3.46 -2.35
N ALA A 455 5.65 -2.34 -2.32
CA ALA A 455 5.71 -1.39 -3.43
C ALA A 455 6.30 -2.02 -4.71
N ARG A 456 7.37 -2.81 -4.58
CA ARG A 456 8.02 -3.49 -5.70
C ARG A 456 7.08 -4.49 -6.37
N LEU A 457 6.35 -5.31 -5.61
CA LEU A 457 5.40 -6.27 -6.17
C LEU A 457 4.23 -5.54 -6.84
N PHE A 458 3.73 -4.48 -6.22
CA PHE A 458 2.70 -3.63 -6.81
C PHE A 458 3.14 -3.04 -8.16
N VAL A 459 4.33 -2.44 -8.23
CA VAL A 459 4.88 -1.88 -9.48
C VAL A 459 5.01 -2.96 -10.56
N ARG A 460 5.46 -4.17 -10.20
CA ARG A 460 5.53 -5.29 -11.15
C ARG A 460 4.17 -5.68 -11.72
N ASN A 461 3.14 -5.69 -10.87
CA ASN A 461 1.77 -5.96 -11.33
C ASN A 461 1.22 -4.83 -12.20
N VAL A 462 1.51 -3.57 -11.88
CA VAL A 462 1.11 -2.41 -12.70
C VAL A 462 1.83 -2.41 -14.05
N ASP A 463 3.14 -2.66 -14.07
CA ASP A 463 3.92 -2.78 -15.30
C ASP A 463 3.37 -3.92 -16.17
N ALA A 464 3.09 -5.09 -15.59
CA ALA A 464 2.50 -6.21 -16.30
C ALA A 464 1.09 -5.90 -16.83
N PHE A 465 0.27 -5.15 -16.07
CA PHE A 465 -1.03 -4.67 -16.53
C PHE A 465 -0.88 -3.74 -17.74
N ILE A 466 0.00 -2.75 -17.69
CA ILE A 466 0.25 -1.84 -18.82
C ILE A 466 0.78 -2.61 -20.03
N GLU A 467 1.70 -3.54 -19.80
CA GLU A 467 2.38 -4.25 -20.88
C GLU A 467 1.47 -5.28 -21.55
N HIS A 468 0.72 -6.08 -20.78
CA HIS A 468 -0.01 -7.24 -21.28
C HIS A 468 -1.52 -6.99 -21.40
N VAL A 469 -2.12 -6.24 -20.48
CA VAL A 469 -3.57 -5.96 -20.53
C VAL A 469 -3.85 -4.77 -21.45
N LEU A 470 -3.07 -3.69 -21.37
CA LEU A 470 -3.23 -2.54 -22.27
C LEU A 470 -2.48 -2.73 -23.61
N GLY A 471 -1.59 -3.73 -23.71
CA GLY A 471 -0.79 -3.98 -24.91
C GLY A 471 0.28 -2.92 -25.19
N ILE A 472 0.66 -2.11 -24.19
CA ILE A 472 1.59 -0.98 -24.38
C ILE A 472 3.01 -1.41 -23.96
N PRO A 473 3.98 -1.50 -24.87
CA PRO A 473 5.33 -1.92 -24.52
C PRO A 473 5.98 -0.88 -23.57
N VAL A 474 6.24 -1.29 -22.33
CA VAL A 474 6.87 -0.45 -21.30
C VAL A 474 8.29 -0.03 -21.72
N ASN A 475 8.96 -0.84 -22.54
CA ASN A 475 10.23 -0.52 -23.20
C ASN A 475 10.00 -0.37 -24.72
N ARG A 476 10.16 0.85 -25.26
CA ARG A 476 9.86 1.28 -26.64
C ARG A 476 10.68 0.60 -27.77
N MET A 477 10.98 -0.70 -27.74
CA MET A 477 11.82 -1.32 -28.79
C MET A 477 11.31 -2.61 -29.42
N LYS A 478 10.17 -3.19 -29.01
CA LYS A 478 9.56 -4.33 -29.74
C LYS A 478 8.04 -4.26 -29.76
N MET A 479 7.45 -4.49 -30.93
CA MET A 479 6.01 -4.80 -31.03
C MET A 479 5.75 -6.16 -30.39
N LYS A 480 4.62 -6.28 -29.70
CA LYS A 480 4.20 -7.56 -29.12
C LYS A 480 3.58 -8.46 -30.18
N PRO A 481 3.64 -9.80 -29.99
CA PRO A 481 3.01 -10.75 -30.89
C PRO A 481 1.50 -10.90 -30.68
N PHE A 482 0.90 -10.17 -29.73
CA PHE A 482 -0.53 -10.21 -29.41
C PHE A 482 -1.03 -8.81 -29.03
N ASP A 483 -2.31 -8.57 -29.26
CA ASP A 483 -3.01 -7.33 -28.95
C ASP A 483 -3.34 -7.22 -27.44
N GLY A 484 -3.60 -6.00 -26.98
CA GLY A 484 -4.06 -5.77 -25.61
C GLY A 484 -5.44 -6.38 -25.36
N LEU A 485 -5.69 -6.82 -24.13
CA LEU A 485 -6.95 -7.44 -23.70
C LEU A 485 -8.17 -6.53 -23.92
N PHE A 486 -8.00 -5.22 -23.82
CA PHE A 486 -9.07 -4.23 -24.02
C PHE A 486 -9.20 -3.73 -25.46
N GLY A 487 -8.46 -4.32 -26.41
CA GLY A 487 -8.33 -3.83 -27.78
C GLY A 487 -7.23 -2.79 -27.93
N ASP A 488 -7.29 -2.00 -29.02
CA ASP A 488 -6.27 -1.00 -29.34
C ASP A 488 -6.39 0.23 -28.41
N VAL A 489 -5.34 0.49 -27.62
CA VAL A 489 -5.30 1.56 -26.62
C VAL A 489 -4.56 2.79 -27.17
N LYS A 490 -5.29 3.90 -27.38
CA LYS A 490 -4.73 5.19 -27.81
C LYS A 490 -3.94 5.89 -26.70
N ALA A 491 -4.45 5.85 -25.46
CA ALA A 491 -3.85 6.50 -24.32
C ALA A 491 -4.35 5.90 -23.00
N TYR A 492 -3.57 6.05 -21.93
CA TYR A 492 -4.02 5.77 -20.57
C TYR A 492 -3.51 6.84 -19.60
N PHE A 493 -4.22 7.00 -18.49
CA PHE A 493 -3.81 7.81 -17.36
C PHE A 493 -4.03 7.00 -16.08
N GLY A 494 -2.98 6.80 -15.28
CA GLY A 494 -3.01 6.04 -14.04
C GLY A 494 -2.64 6.89 -12.82
N MET A 495 -3.30 6.66 -11.68
CA MET A 495 -2.93 7.23 -10.38
C MET A 495 -2.93 6.15 -9.31
N VAL A 496 -1.96 6.19 -8.40
CA VAL A 496 -1.82 5.23 -7.31
C VAL A 496 -2.20 5.88 -5.98
N GLU A 497 -3.11 5.24 -5.26
CA GLU A 497 -3.55 5.64 -3.93
C GLU A 497 -3.28 4.51 -2.93
N THR A 498 -3.24 4.86 -1.66
CA THR A 498 -3.32 3.89 -0.56
C THR A 498 -4.77 3.62 -0.22
N GLN A 499 -5.15 2.35 -0.22
CA GLN A 499 -6.42 1.91 0.33
C GLN A 499 -6.33 1.75 1.85
N GLY A 500 -7.49 1.56 2.47
CA GLY A 500 -7.56 1.22 3.88
C GLY A 500 -6.70 -0.01 4.18
N GLY A 501 -5.99 -0.03 5.29
CA GLY A 501 -5.03 -1.08 5.63
C GLY A 501 -3.61 -0.89 5.06
N GLY A 502 -3.35 0.18 4.30
CA GLY A 502 -2.01 0.55 3.82
C GLY A 502 -1.59 -0.08 2.49
N THR A 503 -2.46 -0.86 1.85
CA THR A 503 -2.19 -1.49 0.55
C THR A 503 -2.29 -0.48 -0.60
N LEU A 504 -1.49 -0.69 -1.65
CA LEU A 504 -1.48 0.15 -2.84
C LEU A 504 -2.61 -0.24 -3.81
N HIS A 505 -3.20 0.76 -4.46
CA HIS A 505 -4.31 0.62 -5.39
C HIS A 505 -4.18 1.58 -6.55
N ALA A 506 -4.49 1.13 -7.75
CA ALA A 506 -4.43 1.95 -8.95
C ALA A 506 -5.82 2.26 -9.52
N HIS A 507 -5.96 3.49 -10.01
CA HIS A 507 -7.08 3.94 -10.84
C HIS A 507 -6.57 4.26 -12.25
N PHE A 508 -7.21 3.70 -13.27
CA PHE A 508 -6.88 3.92 -14.67
C PHE A 508 -8.05 4.51 -15.45
N LEU A 509 -7.78 5.56 -16.22
CA LEU A 509 -8.62 6.02 -17.32
C LEU A 509 -7.96 5.54 -18.62
N ILE A 510 -8.73 4.89 -19.50
CA ILE A 510 -8.21 4.28 -20.73
C ILE A 510 -9.02 4.80 -21.93
N TRP A 511 -8.30 5.25 -22.96
CA TRP A 511 -8.85 5.68 -24.25
C TRP A 511 -8.56 4.61 -25.28
N LEU A 512 -9.61 4.09 -25.91
CA LEU A 512 -9.51 3.08 -26.96
C LEU A 512 -9.54 3.72 -28.35
N ALA A 513 -9.06 2.98 -29.34
CA ALA A 513 -9.29 3.31 -30.73
C ALA A 513 -10.79 3.28 -31.06
N ASP A 514 -11.19 4.09 -32.04
CA ASP A 514 -12.54 4.09 -32.62
C ASP A 514 -13.73 4.35 -31.67
N VAL A 515 -13.47 4.81 -30.43
CA VAL A 515 -14.52 5.33 -29.53
C VAL A 515 -14.77 6.82 -29.82
N PRO A 516 -16.03 7.27 -29.93
CA PRO A 516 -16.36 8.67 -30.17
C PRO A 516 -15.79 9.60 -29.08
N PRO A 517 -15.13 10.70 -29.47
CA PRO A 517 -14.39 11.54 -28.53
C PRO A 517 -15.29 12.42 -27.65
N ASN A 518 -16.58 12.58 -27.97
CA ASN A 518 -17.53 13.39 -27.22
C ASN A 518 -18.98 12.96 -27.52
N THR A 519 -19.92 13.49 -26.74
CA THR A 519 -21.35 13.17 -26.86
C THR A 519 -21.92 13.48 -28.25
N ASN A 520 -21.55 14.62 -28.87
CA ASN A 520 -22.05 14.94 -30.22
C ASN A 520 -21.57 13.93 -31.27
N ALA A 521 -20.30 13.51 -31.20
CA ALA A 521 -19.76 12.49 -32.09
C ALA A 521 -20.40 11.13 -31.83
N PHE A 522 -20.72 10.81 -30.57
CA PHE A 522 -21.49 9.62 -30.22
C PHE A 522 -22.88 9.65 -30.85
N ASP A 523 -23.61 10.77 -30.71
CA ASP A 523 -24.96 10.93 -31.27
C ASP A 523 -24.95 10.88 -32.81
N GLN A 524 -23.91 11.44 -33.46
CA GLN A 524 -23.73 11.33 -34.91
C GLN A 524 -23.45 9.90 -35.36
N THR A 525 -22.58 9.18 -34.64
CA THR A 525 -22.27 7.76 -34.92
C THR A 525 -23.53 6.91 -34.75
N LEU A 526 -24.30 7.18 -33.69
CA LEU A 526 -25.58 6.53 -33.46
C LEU A 526 -26.60 6.86 -34.55
N ALA A 527 -26.65 8.08 -35.06
CA ALA A 527 -27.53 8.44 -36.18
C ALA A 527 -27.17 7.72 -37.49
N VAL A 528 -25.89 7.41 -37.71
CA VAL A 528 -25.41 6.70 -38.92
C VAL A 528 -25.63 5.20 -38.83
N HIS A 529 -25.28 4.58 -37.69
CA HIS A 529 -25.24 3.13 -37.54
C HIS A 529 -26.45 2.55 -36.80
N GLY A 530 -27.26 3.41 -36.16
CA GLY A 530 -28.46 3.02 -35.42
C GLY A 530 -28.17 2.01 -34.30
N GLU A 531 -29.12 1.11 -34.07
CA GLU A 531 -29.06 0.04 -33.07
C GLU A 531 -27.84 -0.89 -33.22
N GLN A 532 -27.26 -1.00 -34.43
CA GLN A 532 -26.08 -1.84 -34.62
C GLN A 532 -24.90 -1.36 -33.76
N TYR A 533 -24.73 -0.06 -33.62
CA TYR A 533 -23.65 0.50 -32.82
C TYR A 533 -23.81 0.17 -31.32
N PHE A 534 -25.05 0.17 -30.81
CA PHE A 534 -25.31 -0.29 -29.44
C PHE A 534 -24.97 -1.78 -29.28
N ARG A 535 -25.35 -2.63 -30.24
CA ARG A 535 -24.99 -4.05 -30.23
C ARG A 535 -23.48 -4.29 -30.26
N ASP A 536 -22.73 -3.47 -30.99
CA ASP A 536 -21.28 -3.56 -31.05
C ASP A 536 -20.65 -3.15 -29.69
N ILE A 537 -21.18 -2.13 -29.02
CA ILE A 537 -20.75 -1.74 -27.66
C ILE A 537 -21.10 -2.83 -26.64
N GLU A 538 -22.28 -3.44 -26.75
CA GLU A 538 -22.71 -4.56 -25.90
C GLU A 538 -21.76 -5.76 -26.05
N ALA A 539 -21.47 -6.15 -27.29
CA ALA A 539 -20.54 -7.25 -27.60
C ALA A 539 -19.12 -6.94 -27.10
N PHE A 540 -18.66 -5.69 -27.27
CA PHE A 540 -17.39 -5.26 -26.72
C PHE A 540 -17.38 -5.35 -25.19
N ALA A 541 -18.41 -4.84 -24.50
CA ALA A 541 -18.50 -4.88 -23.05
C ALA A 541 -18.48 -6.32 -22.50
N ASP A 542 -19.22 -7.24 -23.14
CA ASP A 542 -19.24 -8.67 -22.77
C ASP A 542 -17.90 -9.38 -23.06
N SER A 543 -17.09 -8.87 -24.00
CA SER A 543 -15.77 -9.44 -24.30
C SER A 543 -14.71 -9.11 -23.24
N ILE A 544 -14.86 -7.98 -22.52
CA ILE A 544 -13.86 -7.49 -21.57
C ILE A 544 -14.30 -7.54 -20.12
N VAL A 545 -15.60 -7.55 -19.83
CA VAL A 545 -16.16 -7.57 -18.47
C VAL A 545 -17.22 -8.64 -18.33
N THR A 546 -17.09 -9.44 -17.28
CA THR A 546 -18.14 -10.36 -16.81
C THR A 546 -18.53 -10.03 -15.37
N THR A 547 -19.77 -10.35 -15.02
CA THR A 547 -20.30 -10.26 -13.66
C THR A 547 -20.73 -11.62 -13.12
N SER A 548 -20.57 -12.68 -13.91
CA SER A 548 -20.99 -14.04 -13.60
C SER A 548 -19.77 -14.95 -13.53
N MET A 549 -19.82 -15.94 -12.64
CA MET A 549 -18.75 -16.93 -12.52
C MET A 549 -18.71 -17.86 -13.74
N PRO A 550 -17.52 -18.31 -14.20
CA PRO A 550 -17.42 -19.27 -15.30
C PRO A 550 -18.07 -20.63 -15.02
N LEU A 551 -18.21 -21.02 -13.74
CA LEU A 551 -18.95 -22.23 -13.37
C LEU A 551 -20.46 -22.06 -13.69
N CYS A 552 -21.03 -23.03 -14.39
CA CYS A 552 -22.43 -22.98 -14.80
C CYS A 552 -23.34 -23.32 -13.61
N ILE A 553 -24.22 -22.39 -13.24
CA ILE A 553 -25.18 -22.60 -12.14
C ILE A 553 -26.07 -23.83 -12.37
N LYS A 554 -26.37 -24.15 -13.64
CA LYS A 554 -27.21 -25.31 -14.03
C LYS A 554 -26.61 -26.66 -13.62
N GLU A 555 -25.28 -26.72 -13.47
CA GLU A 555 -24.54 -27.91 -13.04
C GLU A 555 -24.56 -28.09 -11.52
N SER A 556 -25.23 -27.20 -10.79
CA SER A 556 -25.45 -27.29 -9.35
C SER A 556 -26.94 -27.40 -9.03
N SER A 557 -27.23 -27.87 -7.83
CA SER A 557 -28.58 -28.20 -7.40
C SER A 557 -28.84 -27.77 -5.96
N CYS A 558 -30.12 -27.56 -5.66
CA CYS A 558 -30.62 -27.25 -4.33
C CYS A 558 -30.21 -28.32 -3.31
N VAL A 559 -29.52 -27.89 -2.25
CA VAL A 559 -29.07 -28.79 -1.17
C VAL A 559 -30.24 -29.48 -0.43
N PHE A 560 -31.44 -28.92 -0.49
CA PHE A 560 -32.62 -29.41 0.23
C PHE A 560 -33.47 -30.42 -0.57
N CYS A 561 -33.54 -30.27 -1.89
CA CYS A 561 -34.42 -31.11 -2.73
C CYS A 561 -33.77 -31.69 -3.99
N GLY A 562 -32.51 -31.34 -4.29
CA GLY A 562 -31.80 -31.81 -5.48
C GLY A 562 -32.25 -31.18 -6.80
N HIS A 563 -33.22 -30.25 -6.80
CA HIS A 563 -33.65 -29.55 -8.01
C HIS A 563 -32.52 -28.69 -8.59
N SER A 564 -32.32 -28.73 -9.91
CA SER A 564 -31.29 -27.93 -10.59
C SER A 564 -31.51 -26.43 -10.35
N TYR A 565 -30.43 -25.66 -10.30
CA TYR A 565 -30.51 -24.21 -10.22
C TYR A 565 -30.69 -23.52 -11.58
N ALA A 566 -30.97 -24.28 -12.65
CA ALA A 566 -31.18 -23.74 -13.99
C ALA A 566 -32.36 -22.76 -14.11
N ASP A 567 -33.36 -22.91 -13.25
CA ASP A 567 -34.61 -22.16 -13.20
C ASP A 567 -34.80 -21.48 -11.84
N LEU A 568 -33.72 -21.04 -11.18
CA LEU A 568 -33.77 -20.25 -9.93
C LEU A 568 -34.74 -19.06 -10.05
N GLN A 569 -35.69 -18.97 -9.12
CA GLN A 569 -36.64 -17.86 -9.06
C GLN A 569 -36.03 -16.67 -8.36
N GLU A 570 -36.13 -15.50 -8.98
CA GLU A 570 -35.66 -14.24 -8.43
C GLU A 570 -36.61 -13.69 -7.36
N LEU A 571 -36.07 -13.30 -6.20
CA LEU A 571 -36.81 -12.53 -5.19
C LEU A 571 -36.47 -11.04 -5.29
N PRO A 572 -37.38 -10.12 -4.90
CA PRO A 572 -37.08 -8.70 -4.84
C PRO A 572 -35.91 -8.41 -3.91
N ILE A 573 -35.05 -7.46 -4.28
CA ILE A 573 -33.95 -7.03 -3.40
C ILE A 573 -34.54 -6.18 -2.27
N PRO A 574 -34.44 -6.59 -0.99
CA PRO A 574 -34.98 -5.83 0.13
C PRO A 574 -34.19 -4.54 0.34
N THR A 575 -34.87 -3.48 0.82
CA THR A 575 -34.25 -2.16 1.01
C THR A 575 -33.13 -2.20 2.04
N GLU A 576 -33.29 -3.05 3.05
CA GLU A 576 -32.36 -3.29 4.14
C GLU A 576 -31.04 -3.91 3.66
N ALA A 577 -31.01 -4.57 2.49
CA ALA A 577 -29.78 -5.14 1.93
C ALA A 577 -28.74 -4.07 1.56
N TYR A 578 -29.18 -2.82 1.36
CA TYR A 578 -28.30 -1.69 1.09
C TYR A 578 -27.80 -1.01 2.37
N GLU A 579 -28.35 -1.33 3.54
CA GLU A 579 -28.07 -0.62 4.79
C GLU A 579 -26.97 -1.30 5.62
N ASP A 580 -26.53 -0.65 6.71
CA ASP A 580 -25.53 -1.22 7.61
C ASP A 580 -26.15 -2.33 8.48
N PRO A 581 -25.77 -3.61 8.28
CA PRO A 581 -26.35 -4.71 9.04
C PRO A 581 -26.03 -4.62 10.54
N GLN A 582 -24.96 -3.93 10.95
CA GLN A 582 -24.63 -3.74 12.36
C GLN A 582 -25.55 -2.73 13.05
N LYS A 583 -26.00 -1.71 12.32
CA LYS A 583 -26.94 -0.72 12.83
C LYS A 583 -28.31 -1.36 13.06
N ILE A 584 -28.76 -2.18 12.10
CA ILE A 584 -30.01 -2.94 12.20
C ILE A 584 -30.01 -3.85 13.44
N TYR A 585 -28.89 -4.50 13.73
CA TYR A 585 -28.73 -5.36 14.91
C TYR A 585 -28.96 -4.61 16.23
N ARG A 586 -28.38 -3.40 16.38
CA ARG A 586 -28.49 -2.60 17.61
C ARG A 586 -29.88 -2.05 17.85
N GLU A 587 -30.63 -1.75 16.79
CA GLU A 587 -31.90 -1.04 16.87
C GLU A 587 -33.13 -1.95 16.99
N HIS A 588 -33.10 -3.20 16.48
CA HIS A 588 -34.35 -3.95 16.26
C HIS A 588 -34.46 -5.37 16.84
N SER A 589 -33.48 -5.92 17.59
CA SER A 589 -33.53 -7.31 18.12
C SER A 589 -33.92 -8.39 17.10
N ARG A 590 -33.85 -8.09 15.80
CA ARG A 590 -34.21 -8.99 14.69
C ARG A 590 -32.93 -9.63 14.14
N HIS A 591 -33.05 -10.92 13.83
CA HIS A 591 -32.01 -11.74 13.25
C HIS A 591 -31.51 -11.17 11.91
N CYS A 592 -30.31 -10.57 11.88
CA CYS A 592 -29.67 -10.11 10.65
C CYS A 592 -28.75 -11.20 10.09
N GLY A 593 -28.92 -11.54 8.81
CA GLY A 593 -28.11 -12.50 8.06
C GLY A 593 -28.15 -12.16 6.57
N GLU A 594 -27.47 -12.95 5.75
CA GLU A 594 -27.46 -12.76 4.30
C GLU A 594 -28.88 -12.57 3.73
N PRO A 595 -29.10 -11.55 2.89
CA PRO A 595 -30.42 -11.31 2.32
C PRO A 595 -30.82 -12.45 1.39
N MET A 596 -32.09 -12.87 1.50
CA MET A 596 -32.67 -13.91 0.66
C MET A 596 -33.05 -13.29 -0.67
N LEU A 597 -32.28 -13.61 -1.72
CA LEU A 597 -32.39 -12.95 -3.02
C LEU A 597 -32.95 -13.88 -4.10
N VAL A 598 -33.00 -15.19 -3.84
CA VAL A 598 -33.50 -16.19 -4.79
C VAL A 598 -34.32 -17.26 -4.09
N LYS A 599 -35.05 -18.06 -4.86
CA LYS A 599 -35.89 -19.17 -4.38
C LYS A 599 -35.72 -20.38 -5.28
N CYS A 600 -35.62 -21.56 -4.68
CA CYS A 600 -35.57 -22.82 -5.42
C CYS A 600 -36.93 -23.10 -6.11
N SER A 601 -36.92 -23.41 -7.41
CA SER A 601 -38.15 -23.74 -8.15
C SER A 601 -38.80 -25.06 -7.73
N GLY A 602 -38.00 -26.07 -7.34
CA GLY A 602 -38.52 -27.34 -6.84
C GLY A 602 -39.19 -27.27 -5.46
N CYS A 603 -38.45 -26.87 -4.42
CA CYS A 603 -38.94 -26.91 -3.03
C CYS A 603 -39.37 -25.56 -2.45
N ALA A 604 -39.34 -24.49 -3.24
CA ALA A 604 -39.72 -23.15 -2.80
C ALA A 604 -38.88 -22.56 -1.65
N THR A 605 -37.78 -23.19 -1.25
CA THR A 605 -36.87 -22.65 -0.22
C THR A 605 -36.22 -21.37 -0.73
N ALA A 606 -36.36 -20.29 0.03
CA ALA A 606 -35.63 -19.05 -0.20
C ALA A 606 -34.14 -19.28 0.12
N LEU A 607 -33.23 -18.74 -0.68
CA LEU A 607 -31.78 -18.85 -0.53
C LEU A 607 -31.13 -17.46 -0.67
N SER A 608 -30.00 -17.24 0.00
CA SER A 608 -29.16 -16.08 -0.28
C SER A 608 -28.33 -16.30 -1.55
N SER A 609 -27.89 -15.22 -2.18
CA SER A 609 -27.00 -15.30 -3.33
C SER A 609 -25.66 -15.95 -3.01
N GLN A 610 -25.10 -15.63 -1.84
CA GLN A 610 -23.83 -16.21 -1.39
C GLN A 610 -23.96 -17.70 -1.03
N HIS A 611 -25.13 -18.16 -0.58
CA HIS A 611 -25.41 -19.58 -0.38
C HIS A 611 -25.30 -20.36 -1.71
N VAL A 612 -25.98 -19.88 -2.77
CA VAL A 612 -25.93 -20.52 -4.09
C VAL A 612 -24.51 -20.51 -4.67
N ILE A 613 -23.78 -19.40 -4.54
CA ILE A 613 -22.38 -19.31 -4.98
C ILE A 613 -21.51 -20.32 -4.22
N ARG A 614 -21.61 -20.40 -2.89
CA ARG A 614 -20.88 -21.40 -2.10
C ARG A 614 -21.24 -22.82 -2.55
N ARG A 615 -22.51 -23.08 -2.88
CA ARG A 615 -22.94 -24.40 -3.33
C ARG A 615 -22.33 -24.77 -4.68
N LEU A 616 -22.34 -23.83 -5.62
CA LEU A 616 -21.72 -23.96 -6.93
C LEU A 616 -20.22 -24.29 -6.81
N LEU A 617 -19.50 -23.58 -5.92
CA LEU A 617 -18.08 -23.83 -5.66
C LEU A 617 -17.85 -25.21 -5.06
N LEU A 618 -18.65 -25.64 -4.07
CA LEU A 618 -18.48 -26.96 -3.44
C LEU A 618 -18.75 -28.09 -4.42
N ASP A 619 -19.73 -27.98 -5.31
CA ASP A 619 -20.03 -29.02 -6.30
C ASP A 619 -18.91 -29.19 -7.33
N HIS A 620 -18.02 -28.20 -7.45
CA HIS A 620 -16.89 -28.18 -8.38
C HIS A 620 -15.51 -28.24 -7.71
N ARG A 621 -15.48 -28.32 -6.37
CA ARG A 621 -14.24 -28.25 -5.59
C ARG A 621 -13.43 -29.55 -5.78
N PRO A 622 -12.15 -29.48 -6.22
CA PRO A 622 -11.25 -30.63 -6.23
C PRO A 622 -10.81 -31.00 -4.80
N ALA A 623 -10.30 -32.21 -4.60
CA ALA A 623 -9.80 -32.66 -3.29
C ALA A 623 -8.57 -31.88 -2.82
N SER A 624 -7.69 -31.49 -3.75
CA SER A 624 -6.46 -30.75 -3.50
C SER A 624 -6.18 -29.74 -4.63
N TRP A 625 -5.26 -28.81 -4.39
CA TRP A 625 -4.79 -27.86 -5.40
C TRP A 625 -3.26 -27.82 -5.44
N PRO A 626 -2.63 -27.86 -6.63
CA PRO A 626 -3.26 -28.00 -7.94
C PRO A 626 -3.87 -29.40 -8.17
N PRO A 627 -4.94 -29.50 -8.97
CA PRO A 627 -5.51 -30.80 -9.35
C PRO A 627 -4.62 -31.50 -10.39
N PRO A 628 -4.88 -32.77 -10.71
CA PRO A 628 -4.16 -33.50 -11.76
C PRO A 628 -4.13 -32.73 -13.09
N MET A 629 -2.93 -32.63 -13.67
CA MET A 629 -2.68 -31.93 -14.93
C MET A 629 -2.41 -32.92 -16.06
N ARG A 630 -2.75 -32.55 -17.29
CA ARG A 630 -2.34 -33.37 -18.46
C ARG A 630 -0.80 -33.40 -18.58
N PRO A 631 -0.20 -34.44 -19.16
CA PRO A 631 1.24 -34.46 -19.46
C PRO A 631 1.65 -33.34 -20.42
N TYR A 632 2.92 -32.95 -20.36
CA TYR A 632 3.49 -32.03 -21.35
C TYR A 632 3.50 -32.63 -22.76
N SER A 633 3.20 -31.80 -23.76
CA SER A 633 3.69 -32.03 -25.12
C SER A 633 5.20 -31.77 -25.21
N PHE A 634 5.84 -32.31 -26.26
CA PHE A 634 7.27 -32.09 -26.48
C PHE A 634 7.65 -30.60 -26.57
N SER A 635 6.82 -29.78 -27.23
CA SER A 635 7.05 -28.34 -27.36
C SER A 635 6.91 -27.59 -26.04
N GLU A 636 5.90 -27.93 -25.24
CA GLU A 636 5.67 -27.31 -23.93
C GLU A 636 6.79 -27.66 -22.95
N LEU A 637 7.21 -28.93 -22.92
CA LEU A 637 8.34 -29.35 -22.07
C LEU A 637 9.62 -28.61 -22.44
N ALA A 638 9.89 -28.48 -23.74
CA ALA A 638 11.05 -27.72 -24.21
C ALA A 638 10.96 -26.23 -23.83
N ALA A 639 9.75 -25.63 -23.84
CA ALA A 639 9.53 -24.26 -23.42
C ALA A 639 9.74 -24.09 -21.91
N ALA A 640 9.16 -24.96 -21.09
CA ALA A 640 9.32 -24.96 -19.63
C ALA A 640 10.80 -25.06 -19.23
N VAL A 641 11.55 -26.00 -19.83
CA VAL A 641 13.00 -26.16 -19.59
C VAL A 641 13.77 -24.90 -19.98
N ARG A 642 13.46 -24.28 -21.12
CA ARG A 642 14.11 -23.03 -21.53
C ARG A 642 13.84 -21.89 -20.55
N MET A 643 12.62 -21.79 -20.02
CA MET A 643 12.24 -20.76 -19.05
C MET A 643 12.93 -20.95 -17.69
N GLU A 644 13.09 -22.19 -17.22
CA GLU A 644 13.76 -22.47 -15.94
C GLU A 644 15.29 -22.43 -16.01
N THR A 645 15.88 -22.65 -17.18
CA THR A 645 17.35 -22.73 -17.35
C THR A 645 18.12 -21.54 -16.74
N PRO A 646 17.71 -20.28 -16.92
CA PRO A 646 18.38 -19.14 -16.30
C PRO A 646 18.37 -19.16 -14.77
N CYS A 647 17.30 -19.69 -14.17
CA CYS A 647 17.15 -19.80 -12.71
C CYS A 647 17.92 -21.00 -12.13
N ARG A 648 18.13 -22.05 -12.92
CA ARG A 648 18.79 -23.31 -12.50
C ARG A 648 20.25 -23.41 -12.92
N GLY A 649 20.76 -22.44 -13.68
CA GLY A 649 22.14 -22.37 -14.17
C GLY A 649 22.47 -23.30 -15.34
N SER A 650 21.69 -24.37 -15.57
CA SER A 650 21.88 -25.26 -16.72
C SER A 650 20.57 -25.93 -17.18
N ALA A 651 20.54 -26.31 -18.47
CA ALA A 651 19.40 -27.04 -19.03
C ALA A 651 19.22 -28.44 -18.40
N ALA A 652 20.30 -29.09 -17.97
CA ALA A 652 20.23 -30.39 -17.29
C ALA A 652 19.56 -30.27 -15.91
N ALA A 653 19.95 -29.27 -15.13
CA ALA A 653 19.33 -28.97 -13.83
C ALA A 653 17.85 -28.60 -13.99
N ALA A 654 17.51 -27.79 -15.00
CA ALA A 654 16.13 -27.45 -15.33
C ALA A 654 15.29 -28.69 -15.71
N LYS A 655 15.80 -29.57 -16.57
CA LYS A 655 15.11 -30.83 -16.92
C LYS A 655 14.83 -31.70 -15.68
N SER A 656 15.83 -31.85 -14.80
CA SER A 656 15.67 -32.62 -13.57
C SER A 656 14.62 -32.01 -12.63
N ALA A 657 14.58 -30.67 -12.51
CA ALA A 657 13.60 -29.98 -11.69
C ALA A 657 12.17 -30.15 -12.22
N VAL A 658 11.96 -29.93 -13.53
CA VAL A 658 10.65 -30.14 -14.17
C VAL A 658 10.18 -31.57 -14.00
N TYR A 659 11.05 -32.56 -14.23
CA TYR A 659 10.71 -33.97 -14.06
C TYR A 659 10.32 -34.32 -12.62
N ARG A 660 11.06 -33.84 -11.61
CA ARG A 660 10.72 -34.06 -10.20
C ARG A 660 9.38 -33.46 -9.82
N ARG A 661 9.07 -32.26 -10.33
CA ARG A 661 7.77 -31.61 -10.11
C ARG A 661 6.62 -32.42 -10.70
N ASP A 662 6.78 -32.89 -11.92
CA ASP A 662 5.77 -33.73 -12.59
C ASP A 662 5.54 -35.06 -11.86
N LEU A 663 6.61 -35.69 -11.38
CA LEU A 663 6.49 -36.90 -10.55
C LEU A 663 5.71 -36.64 -9.26
N GLN A 664 5.98 -35.53 -8.57
CA GLN A 664 5.29 -35.20 -7.32
C GLN A 664 3.79 -34.95 -7.54
N PHE A 665 3.41 -34.25 -8.63
CA PHE A 665 2.01 -34.09 -8.98
C PHE A 665 1.33 -35.42 -9.35
N PHE A 666 2.06 -36.35 -9.96
CA PHE A 666 1.56 -37.69 -10.28
C PHE A 666 1.41 -38.59 -9.05
N GLU A 667 2.30 -38.48 -8.06
CA GLU A 667 2.21 -39.22 -6.79
C GLU A 667 1.02 -38.75 -5.95
N VAL A 668 0.82 -37.44 -5.84
CA VAL A 668 -0.37 -36.85 -5.19
C VAL A 668 -1.67 -37.34 -5.85
N GLN A 669 -1.65 -37.53 -7.17
CA GLN A 669 -2.79 -38.07 -7.91
C GLN A 669 -3.11 -39.53 -7.54
N LYS A 670 -2.10 -40.38 -7.31
CA LYS A 670 -2.32 -41.78 -6.91
C LYS A 670 -2.94 -41.90 -5.51
N ASP A 671 -2.56 -41.02 -4.60
CA ASP A 671 -3.16 -40.96 -3.26
C ASP A 671 -4.64 -40.52 -3.32
N THR A 672 -5.06 -39.79 -4.36
CA THR A 672 -6.47 -39.42 -4.61
C THR A 672 -7.25 -40.45 -5.43
N ASP A 673 -6.59 -41.26 -6.27
CA ASP A 673 -7.23 -42.25 -7.18
C ASP A 673 -7.29 -43.68 -6.56
N GLY A 674 -6.73 -43.89 -5.37
CA GLY A 674 -6.75 -45.18 -4.66
C GLY A 674 -8.14 -45.54 -4.10
N ASP A 675 -8.86 -46.40 -4.84
CA ASP A 675 -10.15 -47.03 -4.55
C ASP A 675 -11.26 -46.11 -3.97
N GLY A 676 -12.32 -45.92 -4.76
CA GLY A 676 -13.38 -44.91 -4.59
C GLY A 676 -14.30 -45.07 -3.38
N THR A 677 -13.78 -45.53 -2.23
CA THR A 677 -14.48 -45.64 -0.95
C THR A 677 -13.88 -44.77 0.16
N ASN A 678 -12.72 -44.13 -0.02
CA ASN A 678 -12.16 -43.21 0.98
C ASN A 678 -12.60 -41.75 0.74
N ASP A 679 -13.91 -41.51 0.81
CA ASP A 679 -14.49 -40.19 1.06
C ASP A 679 -13.98 -39.58 2.39
N ASP A 680 -13.27 -40.33 3.23
CA ASP A 680 -12.81 -39.94 4.57
C ASP A 680 -11.69 -38.89 4.64
N THR A 681 -10.98 -38.57 3.55
CA THR A 681 -9.82 -37.65 3.59
C THR A 681 -10.17 -36.17 3.37
N ASP A 682 -11.27 -35.80 2.68
CA ASP A 682 -11.69 -34.39 2.50
C ASP A 682 -12.54 -33.88 3.68
N THR A 683 -11.98 -33.97 4.89
CA THR A 683 -12.68 -33.56 6.12
C THR A 683 -13.13 -32.09 6.06
N TYR A 684 -12.32 -31.20 5.47
CA TYR A 684 -12.64 -29.77 5.38
C TYR A 684 -13.74 -29.49 4.35
N GLY A 685 -13.72 -30.12 3.18
CA GLY A 685 -14.80 -30.00 2.21
C GLY A 685 -16.13 -30.52 2.76
N LYS A 686 -16.13 -31.62 3.52
CA LYS A 686 -17.30 -32.11 4.27
C LYS A 686 -17.83 -31.09 5.27
N PHE A 687 -16.93 -30.44 6.03
CA PHE A 687 -17.28 -29.36 6.94
C PHE A 687 -17.95 -28.18 6.21
N LEU A 688 -17.38 -27.71 5.10
CA LEU A 688 -17.97 -26.65 4.28
C LEU A 688 -19.35 -27.03 3.72
N ARG A 689 -19.52 -28.27 3.25
CA ARG A 689 -20.83 -28.79 2.80
C ARG A 689 -21.85 -28.84 3.94
N GLY A 690 -21.42 -29.17 5.16
CA GLY A 690 -22.25 -29.12 6.36
C GLY A 690 -22.75 -27.71 6.66
N LEU A 691 -21.85 -26.71 6.62
CA LEU A 691 -22.19 -25.30 6.82
C LEU A 691 -23.16 -24.77 5.74
N ASN A 692 -23.02 -25.27 4.51
CA ASN A 692 -23.91 -24.91 3.39
C ASN A 692 -25.29 -25.59 3.44
N ARG A 693 -25.68 -26.24 4.56
CA ARG A 693 -27.08 -26.63 4.82
C ARG A 693 -27.93 -25.46 5.32
N ALA A 694 -27.31 -24.37 5.76
CA ALA A 694 -28.02 -23.14 6.12
C ALA A 694 -28.30 -22.31 4.86
N PRO A 695 -29.57 -21.96 4.55
CA PRO A 695 -29.94 -21.22 3.34
C PRO A 695 -29.45 -19.75 3.32
N SER A 696 -29.01 -19.26 4.48
CA SER A 696 -28.30 -18.00 4.66
C SER A 696 -27.38 -18.09 5.88
N ARG A 697 -26.27 -17.35 5.84
CA ARG A 697 -25.30 -17.28 6.95
C ARG A 697 -25.28 -15.89 7.58
N ARG A 698 -24.73 -15.81 8.80
CA ARG A 698 -24.55 -14.56 9.56
C ARG A 698 -23.10 -14.13 9.68
N GLU A 699 -22.19 -14.94 9.16
CA GLU A 699 -20.77 -14.71 9.23
C GLU A 699 -20.38 -13.56 8.30
N ARG A 700 -19.45 -12.72 8.79
CA ARG A 700 -18.80 -11.71 7.94
C ARG A 700 -17.76 -12.40 7.08
N ARG A 701 -17.24 -11.69 6.08
CA ARG A 701 -16.19 -12.19 5.18
C ARG A 701 -15.04 -12.91 5.90
N VAL A 702 -14.55 -12.34 7.00
CA VAL A 702 -13.41 -12.91 7.74
C VAL A 702 -13.74 -14.14 8.54
N ASP A 703 -14.99 -14.25 8.96
CA ASP A 703 -15.46 -15.37 9.76
C ASP A 703 -15.88 -16.54 8.83
N ASP A 704 -15.96 -16.31 7.51
CA ASP A 704 -16.40 -17.31 6.54
C ASP A 704 -15.41 -18.47 6.42
N ALA A 705 -15.92 -19.69 6.63
CA ALA A 705 -15.14 -20.91 6.57
C ALA A 705 -14.37 -21.15 5.25
N PHE A 706 -14.79 -20.60 4.10
CA PHE A 706 -13.98 -20.71 2.88
C PHE A 706 -12.63 -20.00 2.99
N GLN A 707 -12.48 -19.04 3.93
CA GLN A 707 -11.17 -18.50 4.24
C GLN A 707 -10.26 -19.63 4.72
N GLY A 708 -10.70 -20.54 5.58
CA GLY A 708 -9.85 -21.65 6.04
C GLY A 708 -9.63 -22.77 5.03
N ASP A 709 -10.24 -22.71 3.84
CA ASP A 709 -10.17 -23.78 2.85
C ASP A 709 -8.75 -23.98 2.30
N PRO A 710 -8.14 -25.18 2.42
CA PRO A 710 -6.81 -25.45 1.89
C PRO A 710 -6.70 -25.22 0.37
N VAL A 711 -7.75 -25.59 -0.39
CA VAL A 711 -7.80 -25.41 -1.85
C VAL A 711 -7.86 -23.92 -2.20
N GLY A 712 -8.81 -23.18 -1.61
CA GLY A 712 -8.89 -21.73 -1.78
C GLY A 712 -7.62 -20.98 -1.36
N ARG A 713 -7.02 -21.37 -0.24
CA ARG A 713 -5.77 -20.79 0.24
C ARG A 713 -4.62 -21.05 -0.73
N ALA A 714 -4.44 -22.28 -1.21
CA ALA A 714 -3.41 -22.59 -2.19
C ALA A 714 -3.59 -21.77 -3.48
N LEU A 715 -4.83 -21.61 -3.93
CA LEU A 715 -5.14 -20.93 -5.17
C LEU A 715 -4.88 -19.41 -5.10
N VAL A 716 -5.23 -18.77 -3.98
CA VAL A 716 -4.91 -17.35 -3.73
C VAL A 716 -3.41 -17.13 -3.53
N LEU A 717 -2.74 -18.09 -2.86
CA LEU A 717 -1.33 -18.00 -2.49
C LEU A 717 -0.37 -18.19 -3.66
N LEU A 718 -0.55 -19.26 -4.43
CA LEU A 718 0.40 -19.67 -5.46
C LEU A 718 0.49 -18.61 -6.57
N PRO A 719 1.67 -18.35 -7.15
CA PRO A 719 1.77 -17.50 -8.34
C PRO A 719 1.12 -18.20 -9.54
N PRO A 720 0.75 -17.46 -10.60
CA PRO A 720 0.48 -18.07 -11.91
C PRO A 720 1.68 -18.92 -12.34
N SER A 721 1.41 -20.12 -12.83
CA SER A 721 2.43 -21.06 -13.31
C SER A 721 2.31 -21.26 -14.81
N VAL A 722 3.45 -21.55 -15.46
CA VAL A 722 3.46 -22.02 -16.85
C VAL A 722 2.75 -23.38 -16.99
N ASP A 723 2.61 -24.11 -15.88
CA ASP A 723 1.88 -25.37 -15.82
C ASP A 723 0.36 -25.19 -15.82
N ASP A 724 -0.16 -23.97 -15.59
CA ASP A 724 -1.59 -23.71 -15.53
C ASP A 724 -2.28 -24.00 -16.89
N GLU A 725 -1.56 -23.93 -18.02
CA GLU A 725 -2.04 -24.31 -19.36
C GLU A 725 -2.37 -25.82 -19.50
N ARG A 726 -1.92 -26.63 -18.54
CA ARG A 726 -2.17 -28.07 -18.48
C ARG A 726 -3.39 -28.42 -17.63
N LEU A 727 -3.99 -27.44 -16.96
CA LEU A 727 -5.21 -27.62 -16.19
C LEU A 727 -6.39 -27.89 -17.12
N ALA A 728 -7.30 -28.78 -16.70
CA ALA A 728 -8.55 -28.98 -17.41
C ALA A 728 -9.41 -27.71 -17.39
N THR A 729 -10.22 -27.47 -18.43
CA THR A 729 -11.10 -26.29 -18.54
C THR A 729 -11.99 -26.11 -17.31
N ARG A 730 -12.50 -27.21 -16.73
CA ARG A 730 -13.32 -27.19 -15.51
C ARG A 730 -12.54 -26.71 -14.28
N ALA A 731 -11.25 -27.05 -14.17
CA ALA A 731 -10.38 -26.61 -13.09
C ALA A 731 -10.06 -25.10 -13.20
N LEU A 732 -9.85 -24.60 -14.43
CA LEU A 732 -9.70 -23.15 -14.68
C LEU A 732 -10.98 -22.39 -14.34
N ALA A 733 -12.15 -22.91 -14.75
CA ALA A 733 -13.44 -22.32 -14.40
C ALA A 733 -13.67 -22.27 -12.88
N PHE A 734 -13.32 -23.34 -12.16
CA PHE A 734 -13.32 -23.38 -10.70
C PHE A 734 -12.35 -22.34 -10.10
N ALA A 735 -11.12 -22.26 -10.62
CA ALA A 735 -10.11 -21.32 -10.13
C ALA A 735 -10.58 -19.87 -10.20
N VAL A 736 -11.07 -19.45 -11.37
CA VAL A 736 -11.62 -18.10 -11.56
C VAL A 736 -12.80 -17.87 -10.62
N SER A 737 -13.74 -18.81 -10.54
CA SER A 737 -14.95 -18.68 -9.70
C SER A 737 -14.60 -18.53 -8.22
N LEU A 738 -13.62 -19.30 -7.74
CA LEU A 738 -13.14 -19.22 -6.36
C LEU A 738 -12.39 -17.90 -6.10
N LEU A 739 -11.53 -17.45 -7.02
CA LEU A 739 -10.86 -16.14 -6.90
C LEU A 739 -11.86 -14.99 -6.88
N VAL A 740 -12.90 -15.04 -7.70
CA VAL A 740 -13.99 -14.05 -7.68
C VAL A 740 -14.68 -14.05 -6.33
N PHE A 741 -15.01 -15.21 -5.79
CA PHE A 741 -15.62 -15.32 -4.45
C PHE A 741 -14.72 -14.74 -3.34
N MET A 742 -13.42 -15.04 -3.40
CA MET A 742 -12.47 -14.67 -2.36
C MET A 742 -12.02 -13.21 -2.44
N LEU A 743 -11.85 -12.67 -3.65
CA LEU A 743 -11.16 -11.40 -3.91
C LEU A 743 -12.03 -10.33 -4.58
N ASN A 744 -13.09 -10.72 -5.29
CA ASN A 744 -13.87 -9.78 -6.12
C ASN A 744 -15.40 -9.79 -5.86
N LEU A 745 -15.79 -10.32 -4.69
CA LEU A 745 -17.15 -10.29 -4.19
C LEU A 745 -17.30 -9.16 -3.17
N HIS A 746 -18.33 -8.33 -3.34
CA HIS A 746 -18.80 -7.42 -2.30
C HIS A 746 -19.62 -8.20 -1.28
N TRP A 747 -19.20 -8.24 -0.03
CA TRP A 747 -19.90 -9.08 0.96
C TRP A 747 -21.19 -8.43 1.46
N TRP A 748 -22.21 -9.26 1.74
CA TRP A 748 -23.49 -8.81 2.30
C TRP A 748 -23.33 -8.02 3.60
N SER A 749 -22.30 -8.34 4.38
CA SER A 749 -22.00 -7.70 5.65
C SER A 749 -21.52 -6.24 5.49
N HIS A 750 -21.26 -5.82 4.25
CA HIS A 750 -20.64 -4.54 3.91
C HIS A 750 -19.31 -4.32 4.65
N VAL A 751 -18.69 -3.17 4.43
CA VAL A 751 -17.48 -2.72 5.13
C VAL A 751 -17.68 -1.26 5.55
N GLY A 752 -16.89 -0.75 6.51
CA GLY A 752 -17.04 0.64 6.99
C GLY A 752 -17.00 1.67 5.86
N SER A 753 -16.17 1.44 4.82
CA SER A 753 -16.14 2.33 3.64
C SER A 753 -17.45 2.42 2.85
N CYS A 754 -18.39 1.47 3.00
CA CYS A 754 -19.70 1.51 2.36
C CYS A 754 -20.55 2.70 2.82
N PHE A 755 -20.42 3.10 4.08
CA PHE A 755 -21.33 4.06 4.72
C PHE A 755 -20.69 5.43 4.98
N LYS A 756 -19.49 5.67 4.41
CA LYS A 756 -18.87 7.00 4.43
C LYS A 756 -19.76 8.01 3.70
N LYS A 757 -19.91 9.22 4.28
CA LYS A 757 -20.70 10.32 3.71
C LYS A 757 -20.26 10.57 2.26
N SER A 758 -21.19 10.50 1.32
CA SER A 758 -20.95 10.79 -0.10
C SER A 758 -22.11 11.60 -0.66
N ARG A 759 -21.84 12.43 -1.68
CA ARG A 759 -22.90 13.15 -2.40
C ARG A 759 -23.72 12.24 -3.32
N SER A 760 -23.24 11.03 -3.60
CA SER A 760 -23.79 10.10 -4.59
C SER A 760 -24.71 9.04 -3.99
N ALA A 761 -24.77 8.89 -2.67
CA ALA A 761 -25.60 7.90 -2.00
C ALA A 761 -26.44 8.54 -0.88
N LEU A 762 -27.66 8.04 -0.72
CA LEU A 762 -28.51 8.38 0.42
C LEU A 762 -27.79 8.00 1.73
N SER A 763 -27.90 8.85 2.74
CA SER A 763 -27.30 8.59 4.06
C SER A 763 -27.76 7.23 4.59
N GLY A 764 -26.82 6.41 5.06
CA GLY A 764 -27.11 5.08 5.62
C GLY A 764 -27.22 3.95 4.60
N ARG A 765 -27.05 4.20 3.30
CA ARG A 765 -26.99 3.16 2.26
C ARG A 765 -25.58 2.95 1.72
N CYS A 766 -25.33 1.75 1.20
CA CYS A 766 -24.07 1.34 0.60
C CYS A 766 -23.75 2.23 -0.60
N ARG A 767 -22.68 3.02 -0.47
CA ARG A 767 -22.26 3.98 -1.50
C ARG A 767 -21.88 3.34 -2.83
N TYR A 768 -21.53 2.07 -2.82
CA TYR A 768 -21.18 1.30 -4.01
C TYR A 768 -22.42 0.71 -4.70
N GLY A 769 -23.61 0.84 -4.10
CA GLY A 769 -24.88 0.39 -4.68
C GLY A 769 -25.05 -1.13 -4.67
N TYR A 770 -24.48 -1.83 -3.69
CA TYR A 770 -24.67 -3.27 -3.51
C TYR A 770 -25.85 -3.59 -2.57
N PRO A 771 -26.63 -4.66 -2.85
CA PRO A 771 -26.56 -5.51 -4.05
C PRO A 771 -26.91 -4.75 -5.34
N ARG A 772 -26.25 -5.07 -6.46
CA ARG A 772 -26.48 -4.39 -7.73
C ARG A 772 -27.80 -4.84 -8.37
N PRO A 773 -28.49 -3.97 -9.13
CA PRO A 773 -29.64 -4.38 -9.94
C PRO A 773 -29.28 -5.51 -10.90
N ARG A 774 -30.27 -6.37 -11.17
CA ARG A 774 -30.16 -7.47 -12.11
C ARG A 774 -30.47 -7.01 -13.53
N ALA A 775 -29.82 -7.64 -14.49
CA ALA A 775 -30.06 -7.44 -15.92
C ALA A 775 -29.87 -8.77 -16.65
N GLU A 776 -30.83 -9.16 -17.48
CA GLU A 776 -30.77 -10.44 -18.19
C GLU A 776 -29.67 -10.47 -19.26
N ARG A 777 -29.46 -9.35 -19.94
CA ARG A 777 -28.44 -9.15 -20.97
C ARG A 777 -27.74 -7.82 -20.77
N THR A 778 -26.52 -7.71 -21.28
CA THR A 778 -25.84 -6.43 -21.38
C THR A 778 -26.64 -5.56 -22.34
N CYS A 779 -26.89 -4.31 -21.94
CA CYS A 779 -27.57 -3.34 -22.79
C CYS A 779 -26.82 -2.02 -22.79
N CYS A 780 -26.77 -1.38 -23.95
CA CYS A 780 -26.28 -0.02 -24.10
C CYS A 780 -27.45 0.91 -24.40
N SER A 781 -27.49 2.05 -23.73
CA SER A 781 -28.43 3.13 -24.04
C SER A 781 -27.71 4.48 -24.05
N SER A 782 -28.45 5.57 -24.25
CA SER A 782 -27.93 6.92 -24.03
C SER A 782 -27.38 7.13 -22.61
N ASP A 783 -27.80 6.31 -21.65
CA ASP A 783 -27.38 6.37 -20.25
C ASP A 783 -26.06 5.63 -19.97
N GLY A 784 -25.51 4.99 -20.99
CA GLY A 784 -24.29 4.18 -20.96
C GLY A 784 -24.60 2.68 -20.91
N VAL A 785 -23.55 1.90 -20.64
CA VAL A 785 -23.64 0.44 -20.58
C VAL A 785 -24.14 -0.03 -19.22
N THR A 786 -25.09 -0.98 -19.25
CA THR A 786 -25.52 -1.80 -18.12
C THR A 786 -25.15 -3.24 -18.40
N LEU A 787 -24.20 -3.78 -17.63
CA LEU A 787 -23.75 -5.17 -17.79
C LEU A 787 -24.84 -6.17 -17.38
N ALA A 788 -24.93 -7.29 -18.10
CA ALA A 788 -25.70 -8.45 -17.67
C ALA A 788 -25.29 -8.83 -16.24
N ARG A 789 -26.26 -9.09 -15.38
CA ARG A 789 -26.06 -9.57 -14.00
C ARG A 789 -27.27 -10.37 -13.60
N ARG A 790 -27.20 -11.68 -13.80
CA ARG A 790 -28.28 -12.61 -13.43
C ARG A 790 -28.11 -13.06 -11.98
N ALA A 791 -29.20 -13.47 -11.36
CA ALA A 791 -29.10 -14.16 -10.07
C ALA A 791 -28.20 -15.40 -10.20
N PRO A 792 -27.35 -15.71 -9.20
CA PRO A 792 -27.20 -15.09 -7.88
C PRO A 792 -25.99 -14.13 -7.77
N PHE A 793 -25.63 -13.38 -8.82
CA PHE A 793 -24.37 -12.61 -8.85
C PHE A 793 -24.52 -11.12 -8.51
N GLU A 794 -25.53 -10.73 -7.72
CA GLU A 794 -25.84 -9.33 -7.35
C GLU A 794 -24.68 -8.63 -6.61
N TYR A 795 -23.80 -9.42 -6.01
CA TYR A 795 -22.68 -8.98 -5.20
C TYR A 795 -21.32 -9.06 -5.91
N VAL A 796 -21.28 -9.51 -7.16
CA VAL A 796 -20.04 -9.66 -7.93
C VAL A 796 -19.71 -8.35 -8.66
N ASN A 797 -18.46 -7.89 -8.52
CA ASN A 797 -17.93 -6.74 -9.27
C ASN A 797 -17.79 -7.07 -10.77
N GLY A 798 -17.64 -6.05 -11.63
CA GLY A 798 -17.30 -6.29 -13.03
C GLY A 798 -15.83 -6.70 -13.16
N PHE A 799 -15.56 -7.95 -13.53
CA PHE A 799 -14.21 -8.50 -13.56
C PHE A 799 -13.86 -9.08 -14.93
N ASN A 800 -12.59 -9.44 -15.14
CA ASN A 800 -12.14 -10.17 -16.31
C ASN A 800 -11.46 -11.49 -15.88
N ASN A 801 -11.77 -12.59 -16.58
CA ASN A 801 -11.28 -13.94 -16.24
C ASN A 801 -9.75 -14.02 -16.28
N GLU A 802 -9.13 -13.51 -17.35
CA GLU A 802 -7.68 -13.56 -17.54
C GLU A 802 -6.98 -12.69 -16.51
N MET A 803 -7.53 -11.50 -16.24
CA MET A 803 -7.00 -10.65 -15.18
C MET A 803 -7.11 -11.32 -13.80
N MET A 804 -8.19 -12.07 -13.56
CA MET A 804 -8.36 -12.77 -12.30
C MET A 804 -7.30 -13.86 -12.10
N LEU A 805 -7.02 -14.68 -13.13
CA LEU A 805 -5.99 -15.72 -13.06
C LEU A 805 -4.57 -15.14 -12.94
N ALA A 806 -4.26 -14.14 -13.77
CA ALA A 806 -2.91 -13.59 -13.86
C ALA A 806 -2.54 -12.71 -12.65
N PHE A 807 -3.44 -11.82 -12.22
CA PHE A 807 -3.13 -10.86 -11.17
C PHE A 807 -3.68 -11.27 -9.80
N LYS A 808 -4.67 -12.17 -9.74
CA LYS A 808 -5.33 -12.60 -8.49
C LYS A 808 -5.68 -11.41 -7.61
N SER A 809 -6.34 -10.43 -8.22
CA SER A 809 -6.50 -9.08 -7.68
C SER A 809 -7.97 -8.68 -7.64
N ASN A 810 -8.36 -7.92 -6.62
CA ASN A 810 -9.63 -7.19 -6.66
C ASN A 810 -9.53 -6.14 -7.77
N HIS A 811 -10.45 -6.18 -8.73
CA HIS A 811 -10.51 -5.21 -9.81
C HIS A 811 -11.95 -4.99 -10.25
N ASP A 812 -12.23 -3.77 -10.70
CA ASP A 812 -13.53 -3.38 -11.27
C ASP A 812 -13.30 -2.68 -12.60
N ILE A 813 -14.02 -3.11 -13.64
CA ILE A 813 -13.95 -2.54 -14.98
C ILE A 813 -15.30 -1.89 -15.31
N GLN A 814 -15.28 -0.57 -15.52
CA GLN A 814 -16.46 0.21 -15.87
C GLN A 814 -16.34 0.71 -17.31
N VAL A 815 -17.30 0.30 -18.15
CA VAL A 815 -17.44 0.80 -19.52
C VAL A 815 -18.13 2.17 -19.47
N MET A 816 -17.43 3.19 -19.96
CA MET A 816 -17.83 4.60 -19.92
C MET A 816 -18.29 5.14 -21.28
N ILE A 817 -18.59 4.25 -22.24
CA ILE A 817 -19.10 4.61 -23.56
C ILE A 817 -20.60 4.91 -23.44
N GLY A 818 -21.05 6.08 -23.91
CA GLY A 818 -22.46 6.48 -23.89
C GLY A 818 -22.69 7.98 -24.09
N GLY A 819 -23.95 8.40 -23.93
CA GLY A 819 -24.39 9.79 -24.08
C GLY A 819 -24.12 10.67 -22.84
N LEU A 820 -24.95 11.70 -22.62
CA LEU A 820 -24.73 12.72 -21.58
C LEU A 820 -24.59 12.15 -20.16
N ASN A 821 -25.28 11.07 -19.81
CA ASN A 821 -25.19 10.46 -18.49
C ASN A 821 -23.88 9.69 -18.27
N ALA A 822 -23.24 9.20 -19.33
CA ALA A 822 -21.89 8.65 -19.27
C ALA A 822 -20.85 9.74 -18.95
N LEU A 823 -21.05 10.97 -19.44
CA LEU A 823 -20.19 12.12 -19.13
C LEU A 823 -20.12 12.40 -17.62
N MET A 824 -21.23 12.25 -16.90
CA MET A 824 -21.26 12.43 -15.44
C MET A 824 -20.42 11.37 -14.71
N ARG A 825 -20.44 10.12 -15.18
CA ARG A 825 -19.59 9.03 -14.67
C ARG A 825 -18.11 9.31 -14.95
N ILE A 826 -17.80 9.79 -16.16
CA ILE A 826 -16.44 10.18 -16.57
C ILE A 826 -15.92 11.33 -15.71
N TYR A 827 -16.73 12.36 -15.49
CA TYR A 827 -16.36 13.50 -14.65
C TYR A 827 -16.13 13.06 -13.20
N TYR A 828 -17.01 12.19 -12.68
CA TYR A 828 -16.82 11.60 -11.36
C TYR A 828 -15.52 10.79 -11.28
N ALA A 829 -15.27 9.89 -12.23
CA ALA A 829 -14.05 9.07 -12.28
C ALA A 829 -12.79 9.95 -12.35
N THR A 830 -12.77 10.95 -13.23
CA THR A 830 -11.65 11.89 -13.39
C THR A 830 -11.38 12.69 -12.11
N LYS A 831 -12.44 13.11 -11.41
CA LYS A 831 -12.32 13.77 -10.11
C LYS A 831 -11.86 12.80 -9.01
N TYR A 832 -12.35 11.57 -9.05
CA TYR A 832 -12.03 10.53 -8.07
C TYR A 832 -10.56 10.17 -8.10
N VAL A 833 -10.00 9.94 -9.31
CA VAL A 833 -8.57 9.65 -9.57
C VAL A 833 -7.64 10.76 -9.05
N THR A 834 -8.17 11.92 -8.65
CA THR A 834 -7.37 13.09 -8.27
C THR A 834 -7.91 13.79 -7.03
N LYS A 835 -8.63 13.06 -6.17
CA LYS A 835 -9.23 13.60 -4.93
C LYS A 835 -8.13 14.20 -4.05
N MET A 836 -8.30 15.45 -3.62
CA MET A 836 -7.40 16.06 -2.62
C MET A 836 -7.53 15.34 -1.28
N GLN A 837 -6.47 15.35 -0.48
CA GLN A 837 -6.56 14.83 0.89
C GLN A 837 -7.48 15.74 1.73
N GLU A 838 -8.19 15.14 2.68
CA GLU A 838 -8.94 15.91 3.67
C GLU A 838 -7.94 16.57 4.62
N HIS A 839 -8.04 17.89 4.76
CA HIS A 839 -7.21 18.64 5.69
C HIS A 839 -7.83 18.54 7.09
N VAL A 840 -7.04 18.06 8.06
CA VAL A 840 -7.44 18.00 9.46
C VAL A 840 -7.44 19.40 10.09
N ASP A 841 -6.59 20.31 9.58
CA ASP A 841 -6.40 21.66 10.11
C ASP A 841 -6.77 22.77 9.12
N SER A 842 -7.09 23.95 9.66
CA SER A 842 -7.27 25.17 8.85
C SER A 842 -5.93 25.60 8.23
N ILE A 843 -5.81 25.51 6.90
CA ILE A 843 -4.62 25.93 6.14
C ILE A 843 -4.25 27.39 6.45
N THR A 844 -5.25 28.25 6.66
CA THR A 844 -5.05 29.67 6.98
C THR A 844 -4.31 29.85 8.31
N ALA A 845 -4.72 29.13 9.36
CA ALA A 845 -4.06 29.17 10.66
C ALA A 845 -2.61 28.64 10.58
N VAL A 846 -2.40 27.52 9.88
CA VAL A 846 -1.07 26.93 9.67
C VAL A 846 -0.15 27.90 8.94
N ALA A 847 -0.67 28.55 7.91
CA ALA A 847 0.07 29.47 7.07
C ALA A 847 0.56 30.70 7.86
N LEU A 848 -0.32 31.28 8.67
CA LEU A 848 0.00 32.44 9.51
C LEU A 848 1.02 32.09 10.59
N ALA A 849 0.82 30.98 11.32
CA ALA A 849 1.77 30.53 12.33
C ALA A 849 3.17 30.26 11.74
N ALA A 850 3.25 29.64 10.57
CA ALA A 850 4.50 29.40 9.87
C ALA A 850 5.19 30.71 9.47
N PHE A 851 4.43 31.69 9.00
CA PHE A 851 4.93 33.00 8.61
C PHE A 851 5.47 33.80 9.81
N GLN A 852 4.74 33.82 10.92
CA GLN A 852 5.16 34.45 12.18
C GLN A 852 6.47 33.82 12.70
N ARG A 853 6.55 32.48 12.78
CA ARG A 853 7.77 31.77 13.19
C ARG A 853 8.96 32.11 12.30
N ARG A 854 8.72 32.24 10.99
CA ARG A 854 9.77 32.61 10.03
C ARG A 854 10.26 34.04 10.26
N ARG A 855 9.37 35.01 10.50
CA ARG A 855 9.75 36.39 10.84
C ARG A 855 10.53 36.49 12.15
N LEU A 856 10.13 35.73 13.18
CA LEU A 856 10.88 35.66 14.44
C LEU A 856 12.31 35.13 14.23
N ARG A 857 12.50 34.14 13.34
CA ARG A 857 13.84 33.64 12.96
C ARG A 857 14.64 34.65 12.13
N GLU A 858 13.97 35.47 11.32
CA GLU A 858 14.61 36.55 10.56
C GLU A 858 15.15 37.62 11.50
N ALA A 859 14.33 38.09 12.45
CA ALA A 859 14.72 39.09 13.44
C ALA A 859 15.90 38.64 14.32
N ARG A 860 16.00 37.34 14.66
CA ARG A 860 17.14 36.80 15.43
C ARG A 860 18.46 36.77 14.66
N ASN A 861 18.42 36.82 13.33
CA ASN A 861 19.61 36.69 12.47
C ASN A 861 20.08 38.03 11.89
N GLU A 862 19.36 39.13 12.14
CA GLU A 862 19.68 40.47 11.64
C GLU A 862 21.04 41.01 12.15
N ASP A 863 21.59 40.45 13.23
CA ASP A 863 22.90 40.82 13.79
C ASP A 863 24.11 40.27 13.00
N THR A 864 23.90 39.45 11.96
CA THR A 864 25.01 38.82 11.20
C THR A 864 24.79 38.91 9.69
N THR A 865 25.46 39.88 9.04
CA THR A 865 25.58 40.13 7.59
C THR A 865 24.37 40.71 6.84
N ALA A 866 24.66 41.43 5.75
CA ALA A 866 23.66 42.06 4.87
C ALA A 866 22.66 41.02 4.34
N VAL A 867 21.40 41.14 4.76
CA VAL A 867 20.35 40.17 4.43
C VAL A 867 19.96 40.32 2.96
N GLU A 868 20.33 39.34 2.13
CA GLU A 868 19.90 39.25 0.74
C GLU A 868 18.36 39.07 0.68
N ARG A 869 17.63 40.11 0.26
CA ARG A 869 16.15 40.14 0.24
C ARG A 869 15.55 38.97 -0.54
N THR A 870 16.19 38.59 -1.64
CA THR A 870 15.86 37.41 -2.45
C THR A 870 15.90 36.12 -1.63
N ALA A 871 16.94 35.96 -0.79
CA ALA A 871 17.05 34.81 0.09
C ALA A 871 15.96 34.82 1.18
N THR A 872 15.58 35.99 1.70
CA THR A 872 14.45 36.14 2.64
C THR A 872 13.14 35.71 2.01
N GLY A 873 12.80 36.23 0.82
CA GLY A 873 11.60 35.82 0.10
C GLY A 873 11.56 34.32 -0.20
N ARG A 874 12.69 33.74 -0.62
CA ARG A 874 12.83 32.28 -0.84
C ARG A 874 12.59 31.48 0.44
N LYS A 875 13.16 31.91 1.57
CA LYS A 875 13.00 31.24 2.87
C LYS A 875 11.55 31.35 3.38
N ARG A 876 10.87 32.47 3.15
CA ARG A 876 9.43 32.64 3.45
C ARG A 876 8.54 31.69 2.64
N VAL A 877 8.75 31.61 1.32
CA VAL A 877 8.02 30.66 0.45
C VAL A 877 8.26 29.23 0.93
N SER A 878 9.52 28.87 1.18
CA SER A 878 9.87 27.51 1.56
C SER A 878 9.34 27.14 2.95
N SER A 879 9.37 28.06 3.92
CA SER A 879 8.84 27.84 5.27
C SER A 879 7.33 27.66 5.27
N LEU A 880 6.61 28.47 4.49
CA LEU A 880 5.18 28.36 4.36
C LEU A 880 4.79 27.07 3.64
N LEU A 881 5.48 26.76 2.54
CA LEU A 881 5.24 25.56 1.77
C LEU A 881 5.49 24.31 2.62
N PHE A 882 6.63 24.27 3.32
CA PHE A 882 6.94 23.20 4.27
C PHE A 882 5.81 23.05 5.27
N ALA A 883 5.39 24.10 5.97
CA ALA A 883 4.34 23.98 6.99
C ALA A 883 2.97 23.47 6.48
N ILE A 884 2.56 23.85 5.26
CA ILE A 884 1.29 23.42 4.65
C ILE A 884 1.37 21.97 4.13
N THR A 885 2.57 21.50 3.80
CA THR A 885 2.78 20.19 3.16
C THR A 885 3.38 19.13 4.07
N ASN A 886 3.98 19.57 5.18
CA ASN A 886 3.98 18.91 6.47
C ASN A 886 2.52 18.57 6.86
N ARG A 887 2.15 17.99 7.99
CA ARG A 887 0.74 17.64 8.34
C ARG A 887 0.00 16.66 7.41
N ARG A 888 0.67 16.00 6.45
CA ARG A 888 0.08 14.91 5.64
C ARG A 888 0.39 13.53 6.20
N GLU A 889 -0.55 12.62 6.00
CA GLU A 889 -0.36 11.20 6.28
C GLU A 889 0.01 10.47 4.98
N ILE A 890 1.11 9.72 5.01
CA ILE A 890 1.57 8.85 3.92
C ILE A 890 1.86 7.47 4.49
N ALA A 891 1.22 6.43 3.95
CA ALA A 891 1.48 5.05 4.35
C ALA A 891 2.85 4.58 3.85
N GLY A 892 3.52 3.70 4.60
CA GLY A 892 4.83 3.13 4.29
C GLY A 892 4.98 2.61 2.86
N PRO A 893 4.04 1.79 2.33
CA PRO A 893 4.12 1.29 0.96
C PRO A 893 4.06 2.40 -0.11
N LEU A 894 3.35 3.50 0.15
CA LEU A 894 3.31 4.66 -0.75
C LEU A 894 4.58 5.50 -0.63
N ALA A 895 5.12 5.67 0.58
CA ALA A 895 6.43 6.30 0.78
C ALA A 895 7.55 5.52 0.07
N ALA A 896 7.48 4.19 0.05
CA ALA A 896 8.42 3.32 -0.66
C ALA A 896 8.22 3.30 -2.19
N LEU A 897 7.00 3.59 -2.66
CA LEU A 897 6.66 3.66 -4.08
C LEU A 897 7.26 4.91 -4.74
N TYR A 898 7.20 6.05 -4.04
CA TYR A 898 7.83 7.31 -4.44
C TYR A 898 9.35 7.19 -4.49
#